data_AF-A0ABD3UDN1-F1
#
_entry.id   AF-A0ABD3UDN1-F1
#
_cell.length_a   1.000
_cell.length_b   1.000
_cell.length_c   1.000
_cell.angle_alpha   90.00
_cell.angle_beta   90.00
_cell.angle_gamma   90.00
#
_symmetry.space_group_name_H-M   'P 1'
#
loop_
_entity.id
_entity.type
_entity.pdbx_description
1 polymer ?
#
loop_
_entity_poly.entity_id
_entity_poly.type
_entity_poly.pdbx_seq_one_letter_code
_entity_poly.pdbx_strand_id
1 'polypeptide(L)'
;MDCFYKILSIYFIFLNLFSAFTDMRIMLGAFVICLSCLLEAIEGENCDGTHMTLPNLTERTSNYSANTFGYGIYDYSLVSGWYDVGRNNMPTDPSRIHIHGDSCRTYHPIWMNGTIPSVRDGKVTRTACIQNEYGVCNFAIEIQVINCGTHMLYNLRSTYDYYYWYYNNYYYRNWWWDGRAFWSAYCFDPSDLADSLYVQPWLFFADEKGVNKHIFKKPKLMFRCQMNENMTDDLYYSVTWYVNDVFLVNKGPVRHSSMDDTSLYESELLERGFKLDININCIMNTSNSSEGSPDNSTTSPHYWLGIRVLNPSVNIIQGSSTTIQLQPTFPFGCSSRVDDINPQTKCLLSVHMFDPNDKNDCKGSSISVTGSQKCGVQIHGFYYHEWRDGVRYDNVTEMTITTRDTNDYKEGQNRFELKLLTEGTGLNDIIQGSYISNIVVTTSSVTSWQGKTCYSYVDPHMRSFDGRYYENQNIAIFVLYRHKLSKQEVQMKTRRCNNVATCACAVAVRAGGDIFLIDLCGTPGVIKHVSCKENILDVRQISPYMYQIYMPLRTMVSVSINTWWGYESTLNLNIYPSVKDVQQTEGLCGVLNDNPGDDFTTPSGYIEPGNNEFSLSWSIQQADSFFDPVNHDPLVWDENALFCVCPAALNTATLPSTSSGSKFDPVCSASLSLSCSTKDTVRGKPYETCNIRSKRSKQSLSKEIERILRKKIVDNDLKSHNVEKRSISNITLEEALEECTSFFYNNCTTAKFEAQLPNSNQNSMNSSITNCALDYTYTGDMALASLHCETYRSEVDEEIGRNSTFREANPDVVNSFHDMACINDCNNHGICVNGSCICHAQYIDEDCSVSLSRFPEVEDTYSGGLCQKEMDACCGEVPIYGTRFVQGFTKQRLEIFNIYLNGTEVIEDPILKVIDIINPYEAHMDMPCHRRRRSTDSDNSSITFVLGTRVSLTNDGINYGPAKSYYILDSKCQGILNGSNGYMFYLLDGTCFISGTCYSEREKNPLNGCQQCQPNIDRFSWTYNCTSTNDPMVVQGMTPVIVAVCVGTLVIILVIVTINIIKCCLKKGKRIAGQFEINVPATTVAPRTFDKTLLFCSQQSLREYRGHANEHNVYTNHRTAGNRPSTPGSLSFQKVFLEMELPEKY
;
A
#
# COMPACT_ATOMS: atom_id res chain seq x y z
N MET A 1 2.95 20.02 -62.08
CA MET A 1 1.49 20.09 -61.84
C MET A 1 1.26 20.51 -60.41
N ASP A 2 1.08 21.78 -60.10
CA ASP A 2 1.20 22.96 -60.95
C ASP A 2 1.44 24.09 -59.97
N CYS A 3 2.59 24.71 -60.15
CA CYS A 3 2.64 26.02 -60.76
C CYS A 3 2.15 27.08 -59.78
N PHE A 4 3.11 27.67 -59.08
CA PHE A 4 3.80 28.83 -59.62
C PHE A 4 2.87 30.05 -59.62
N TYR A 5 3.21 30.90 -58.65
CA TYR A 5 3.81 32.19 -58.95
C TYR A 5 2.79 33.32 -59.19
N LYS A 6 2.93 34.36 -58.37
CA LYS A 6 3.67 35.59 -58.70
C LYS A 6 3.22 36.65 -57.69
N ILE A 7 4.04 37.51 -57.12
CA ILE A 7 5.43 37.92 -57.35
C ILE A 7 5.75 38.81 -56.13
N LEU A 8 6.84 38.61 -55.39
CA LEU A 8 8.27 38.86 -55.68
C LEU A 8 8.73 40.26 -55.26
N SER A 9 9.93 40.22 -54.69
CA SER A 9 10.98 41.23 -54.66
C SER A 9 10.88 42.28 -53.56
N ILE A 10 11.94 42.54 -52.81
CA ILE A 10 13.36 42.63 -53.22
C ILE A 10 14.23 41.96 -52.12
N TYR A 11 15.00 40.91 -52.43
CA TYR A 11 16.42 40.95 -52.88
C TYR A 11 17.37 41.52 -51.81
N PHE A 12 18.57 41.02 -51.52
CA PHE A 12 19.39 39.85 -51.88
C PHE A 12 20.70 40.09 -51.06
N ILE A 13 21.50 39.05 -50.81
CA ILE A 13 22.98 39.06 -50.88
C ILE A 13 23.82 38.86 -49.60
N PHE A 14 24.32 37.60 -49.54
CA PHE A 14 25.65 37.10 -49.15
C PHE A 14 25.94 37.00 -47.64
N LEU A 15 26.23 35.84 -47.04
CA LEU A 15 26.94 34.58 -47.37
C LEU A 15 28.13 34.46 -46.38
N ASN A 16 28.05 33.42 -45.54
CA ASN A 16 29.12 32.56 -45.02
C ASN A 16 30.35 33.17 -44.30
N LEU A 17 30.71 32.62 -43.13
CA LEU A 17 31.73 31.55 -43.03
C LEU A 17 32.00 31.08 -41.57
N PHE A 18 31.80 29.77 -41.38
CA PHE A 18 32.55 28.77 -40.61
C PHE A 18 33.59 29.15 -39.52
N SER A 19 33.36 28.51 -38.35
CA SER A 19 34.25 27.66 -37.53
C SER A 19 35.63 28.14 -37.01
N ALA A 20 35.75 27.94 -35.69
CA ALA A 20 36.87 27.32 -34.96
C ALA A 20 38.18 28.11 -34.71
N PHE A 21 38.71 27.83 -33.52
CA PHE A 21 40.03 28.07 -32.94
C PHE A 21 40.23 29.22 -31.95
N THR A 22 41.06 28.82 -30.99
CA THR A 22 41.42 29.31 -29.68
C THR A 22 42.40 30.48 -29.70
N ASP A 23 42.53 31.09 -28.52
CA ASP A 23 43.63 31.91 -28.02
C ASP A 23 43.80 33.34 -28.57
N MET A 24 43.39 34.30 -27.73
CA MET A 24 44.32 35.34 -27.33
C MET A 24 44.04 35.77 -25.88
N ARG A 25 44.59 34.97 -24.95
CA ARG A 25 45.08 35.48 -23.66
C ARG A 25 46.18 36.48 -23.98
N ILE A 26 45.89 37.77 -23.86
CA ILE A 26 46.76 38.94 -23.59
C ILE A 26 45.82 40.12 -23.86
N MET A 27 45.66 41.05 -22.90
CA MET A 27 44.70 42.19 -22.86
C MET A 27 43.46 42.06 -21.94
N LEU A 28 43.53 41.25 -20.89
CA LEU A 28 42.61 41.37 -19.73
C LEU A 28 43.34 41.36 -18.37
N GLY A 29 44.68 41.40 -18.38
CA GLY A 29 45.52 41.51 -17.18
C GLY A 29 45.90 42.94 -16.78
N ALA A 30 45.56 43.95 -17.60
CA ALA A 30 45.96 45.34 -17.35
C ALA A 30 44.80 46.28 -16.94
N PHE A 31 43.55 45.81 -17.02
CA PHE A 31 42.37 46.61 -16.62
C PHE A 31 41.84 46.26 -15.23
N VAL A 32 42.24 45.11 -14.66
CA VAL A 32 41.80 44.65 -13.33
C VAL A 32 42.76 45.11 -12.21
N ILE A 33 44.00 45.50 -12.54
CA ILE A 33 44.98 46.00 -11.54
C ILE A 33 44.90 47.52 -11.35
N CYS A 34 44.17 48.24 -12.21
CA CYS A 34 44.02 49.71 -12.11
C CYS A 34 42.68 50.15 -11.49
N LEU A 35 41.68 49.26 -11.38
CA LEU A 35 40.41 49.55 -10.68
C LEU A 35 40.42 49.12 -9.21
N SER A 36 41.42 48.34 -8.78
CA SER A 36 41.62 47.94 -7.37
C SER A 36 42.44 48.93 -6.54
N CYS A 37 42.87 50.06 -7.12
CA CYS A 37 43.70 51.06 -6.43
C CYS A 37 43.07 52.47 -6.38
N LEU A 38 41.75 52.61 -6.59
CA LEU A 38 41.07 53.91 -6.57
C LEU A 38 39.81 53.98 -5.68
N LEU A 39 39.61 53.01 -4.79
CA LEU A 39 38.55 53.04 -3.77
C LEU A 39 39.03 52.43 -2.44
N GLU A 40 40.14 52.95 -1.91
CA GLU A 40 40.44 52.86 -0.48
C GLU A 40 40.93 54.24 0.00
N ALA A 41 39.97 55.05 0.44
CA ALA A 41 40.16 56.13 1.42
C ALA A 41 38.80 56.72 1.85
N ILE A 42 37.88 55.87 2.36
CA ILE A 42 37.00 56.21 3.49
C ILE A 42 36.79 54.88 4.24
N GLU A 43 37.62 54.62 5.25
CA GLU A 43 37.39 53.55 6.21
C GLU A 43 36.10 53.83 7.00
N GLY A 44 35.17 52.87 6.96
CA GLY A 44 34.07 52.73 7.90
C GLY A 44 34.13 51.34 8.53
N GLU A 45 35.17 51.07 9.32
CA GLU A 45 35.28 49.84 10.11
C GLU A 45 34.10 49.74 11.11
N ASN A 46 33.16 48.80 10.90
CA ASN A 46 32.43 48.04 11.96
C ASN A 46 31.18 47.26 11.48
N CYS A 47 30.80 47.27 10.20
CA CYS A 47 29.55 46.63 9.75
C CYS A 47 29.63 45.10 9.55
N ASP A 48 30.83 44.51 9.50
CA ASP A 48 31.06 43.07 9.29
C ASP A 48 31.27 42.28 10.62
N GLY A 49 30.88 42.85 11.77
CA GLY A 49 30.99 42.20 13.08
C GLY A 49 29.89 41.15 13.33
N THR A 50 30.07 40.29 14.34
CA THR A 50 29.01 39.36 14.79
C THR A 50 27.83 40.12 15.41
N HIS A 51 26.65 40.01 14.79
CA HIS A 51 25.40 40.62 15.25
C HIS A 51 24.28 39.57 15.36
N MET A 52 23.29 39.84 16.21
CA MET A 52 22.09 39.02 16.41
C MET A 52 20.89 39.64 15.69
N THR A 53 19.88 38.85 15.35
CA THR A 53 18.58 39.41 14.92
C THR A 53 17.73 39.75 16.15
N LEU A 54 17.06 40.90 16.12
CA LEU A 54 16.19 41.29 17.24
C LEU A 54 14.88 40.46 17.21
N PRO A 55 14.52 39.71 18.27
CA PRO A 55 13.32 38.89 18.29
C PRO A 55 12.05 39.74 18.16
N ASN A 56 11.03 39.26 17.46
CA ASN A 56 9.73 39.94 17.30
C ASN A 56 9.82 41.35 16.67
N LEU A 57 10.83 41.61 15.83
CA LEU A 57 11.08 42.93 15.22
C LEU A 57 9.85 43.56 14.56
N THR A 58 9.01 42.78 13.86
CA THR A 58 7.77 43.26 13.21
C THR A 58 6.73 43.76 14.21
N GLU A 59 6.65 43.14 15.38
CA GLU A 59 5.70 43.51 16.44
C GLU A 59 6.22 44.67 17.30
N ARG A 60 7.53 44.94 17.24
CA ARG A 60 8.20 46.09 17.85
C ARG A 60 8.09 47.36 16.99
N THR A 61 7.13 47.40 16.06
CA THR A 61 6.97 48.53 15.15
C THR A 61 6.01 49.58 15.67
N SER A 62 6.30 50.86 15.43
CA SER A 62 5.47 51.98 15.90
C SER A 62 4.02 51.91 15.39
N ASN A 63 3.84 51.39 14.17
CA ASN A 63 2.54 51.20 13.51
C ASN A 63 1.80 49.93 13.91
N TYR A 64 2.39 49.10 14.78
CA TYR A 64 1.73 47.89 15.26
C TYR A 64 0.63 48.25 16.26
N SER A 65 -0.63 48.20 15.82
CA SER A 65 -1.81 48.33 16.70
C SER A 65 -2.32 46.94 17.12
N ALA A 66 -2.43 46.73 18.43
CA ALA A 66 -2.86 45.44 18.99
C ALA A 66 -4.36 45.44 19.28
N ASN A 67 -5.16 44.61 18.59
CA ASN A 67 -6.52 44.29 19.04
C ASN A 67 -6.50 43.20 20.13
N THR A 68 -6.30 43.62 21.38
CA THR A 68 -6.67 42.98 22.67
C THR A 68 -6.01 41.65 23.14
N PHE A 69 -5.53 41.70 24.40
CA PHE A 69 -5.20 40.64 25.40
C PHE A 69 -4.12 39.57 25.09
N GLY A 70 -2.93 39.99 24.66
CA GLY A 70 -1.71 39.17 24.70
C GLY A 70 -0.65 39.71 25.67
N TYR A 71 0.29 38.87 26.11
CA TYR A 71 1.51 39.32 26.79
C TYR A 71 2.29 40.27 25.84
N GLY A 72 2.63 41.46 26.33
CA GLY A 72 3.38 42.48 25.61
C GLY A 72 4.88 42.23 25.68
N ILE A 73 5.60 42.89 24.80
CA ILE A 73 7.05 42.74 24.68
C ILE A 73 7.73 43.45 25.85
N TYR A 74 8.63 42.73 26.53
CA TYR A 74 9.42 43.24 27.64
C TYR A 74 10.89 42.83 27.50
N ASP A 75 11.79 43.81 27.43
CA ASP A 75 13.21 43.61 27.11
C ASP A 75 14.11 43.41 28.34
N TYR A 76 13.55 43.08 29.49
CA TYR A 76 14.33 42.78 30.70
C TYR A 76 15.27 41.58 30.51
N SER A 77 14.88 40.58 29.71
CA SER A 77 15.72 39.42 29.40
C SER A 77 16.53 39.58 28.10
N LEU A 78 16.60 40.79 27.52
CA LEU A 78 17.36 41.03 26.30
C LEU A 78 18.87 40.91 26.58
N VAL A 79 19.54 40.01 25.86
CA VAL A 79 20.99 39.83 25.94
C VAL A 79 21.68 41.10 25.42
N SER A 80 22.74 41.54 26.09
CA SER A 80 23.44 42.75 25.63
C SER A 80 24.31 42.43 24.41
N GLY A 81 24.19 43.22 23.34
CA GLY A 81 24.97 43.01 22.11
C GLY A 81 24.46 43.81 20.93
N TRP A 82 25.12 43.62 19.78
CA TRP A 82 24.72 44.23 18.52
C TRP A 82 23.56 43.48 17.90
N TYR A 83 22.49 44.21 17.62
CA TYR A 83 21.29 43.72 16.96
C TYR A 83 21.16 44.35 15.59
N ASP A 84 21.06 43.50 14.56
CA ASP A 84 20.63 43.86 13.23
C ASP A 84 19.11 43.93 13.21
N VAL A 85 18.60 45.12 12.88
CA VAL A 85 17.17 45.42 12.79
C VAL A 85 16.75 45.65 11.34
N GLY A 86 17.50 45.09 10.37
CA GLY A 86 17.32 45.38 8.97
C GLY A 86 17.54 46.87 8.72
N ARG A 87 16.74 47.47 7.86
CA ARG A 87 16.84 48.91 7.62
C ARG A 87 16.18 49.76 8.72
N ASN A 88 15.41 49.17 9.64
CA ASN A 88 14.53 49.86 10.60
C ASN A 88 15.27 50.85 11.52
N ASN A 89 14.59 51.94 11.88
CA ASN A 89 15.14 53.00 12.72
C ASN A 89 14.40 53.11 14.04
N MET A 90 15.11 53.31 15.15
CA MET A 90 14.45 53.67 16.41
C MET A 90 13.81 55.07 16.25
N PRO A 91 12.52 55.27 16.60
CA PRO A 91 11.86 56.56 16.41
C PRO A 91 12.60 57.65 17.20
N THR A 92 12.76 58.83 16.59
CA THR A 92 13.48 59.95 17.20
C THR A 92 12.58 61.06 17.72
N ASP A 93 11.26 60.94 17.46
CA ASP A 93 10.23 61.85 17.93
C ASP A 93 9.22 61.07 18.81
N PRO A 94 9.15 61.36 20.12
CA PRO A 94 8.26 60.65 21.04
C PRO A 94 6.77 60.91 20.77
N SER A 95 6.41 61.92 19.98
CA SER A 95 5.00 62.17 19.62
C SER A 95 4.43 61.12 18.66
N ARG A 96 5.28 60.34 17.99
CA ARG A 96 4.91 59.29 17.03
C ARG A 96 4.62 57.94 17.69
N ILE A 97 4.74 57.84 19.02
CA ILE A 97 4.57 56.59 19.77
C ILE A 97 3.56 56.80 20.89
N HIS A 98 2.56 55.93 20.99
CA HIS A 98 1.50 56.05 21.99
C HIS A 98 1.79 55.23 23.27
N ILE A 99 1.50 55.83 24.44
CA ILE A 99 1.55 55.16 25.75
C ILE A 99 0.27 54.32 25.89
N HIS A 100 0.35 53.13 26.51
CA HIS A 100 -0.76 52.18 26.74
C HIS A 100 -1.17 51.23 25.59
N GLY A 101 -0.19 50.71 24.84
CA GLY A 101 -0.34 49.44 24.14
C GLY A 101 -0.78 49.47 22.67
N ASP A 102 -0.84 50.64 22.04
CA ASP A 102 -1.21 50.77 20.63
C ASP A 102 0.00 50.94 19.69
N SER A 103 1.23 51.04 20.22
CA SER A 103 2.48 51.12 19.45
C SER A 103 3.54 50.16 20.01
N CYS A 104 4.32 49.49 19.13
CA CYS A 104 5.47 48.65 19.50
C CYS A 104 5.18 47.49 20.46
N ARG A 105 3.90 47.08 20.60
CA ARG A 105 3.41 45.98 21.45
C ARG A 105 3.96 46.02 22.89
N THR A 106 4.18 47.21 23.45
CA THR A 106 4.72 47.40 24.80
C THR A 106 4.00 48.53 25.53
N TYR A 107 4.11 48.57 26.87
CA TYR A 107 3.41 49.58 27.68
C TYR A 107 4.21 50.88 27.80
N HIS A 108 5.53 50.76 27.88
CA HIS A 108 6.49 51.85 28.00
C HIS A 108 7.51 51.79 26.84
N PRO A 109 7.15 52.29 25.65
CA PRO A 109 8.02 52.20 24.49
C PRO A 109 9.29 53.01 24.66
N ILE A 110 10.40 52.46 24.16
CA ILE A 110 11.71 53.10 24.21
C ILE A 110 12.06 53.65 22.83
N TRP A 111 12.29 54.96 22.78
CA TRP A 111 12.61 55.73 21.57
C TRP A 111 14.01 56.34 21.69
N MET A 112 14.59 56.83 20.60
CA MET A 112 15.96 57.36 20.60
C MET A 112 15.96 58.88 20.64
N ASN A 113 16.46 59.47 21.72
CA ASN A 113 16.74 60.89 21.79
C ASN A 113 18.07 61.22 21.10
N GLY A 114 17.95 61.76 19.89
CA GLY A 114 19.06 62.12 19.01
C GLY A 114 18.66 61.92 17.54
N THR A 115 19.60 62.15 16.62
CA THR A 115 19.38 61.93 15.19
C THR A 115 19.88 60.55 14.75
N ILE A 116 19.23 59.98 13.73
CA ILE A 116 19.69 58.75 13.07
C ILE A 116 21.06 59.04 12.41
N PRO A 117 22.12 58.26 12.70
CA PRO A 117 23.44 58.49 12.11
C PRO A 117 23.44 58.23 10.59
N SER A 118 24.22 59.03 9.85
CA SER A 118 24.58 58.75 8.48
C SER A 118 25.65 57.66 8.39
N VAL A 119 25.82 57.03 7.23
CA VAL A 119 26.91 56.05 6.99
C VAL A 119 28.30 56.64 7.30
N ARG A 120 28.47 57.96 7.12
CA ARG A 120 29.73 58.67 7.40
C ARG A 120 29.97 58.95 8.88
N ASP A 121 28.92 58.86 9.70
CA ASP A 121 29.02 59.15 11.14
C ASP A 121 29.63 57.97 11.91
N GLY A 122 29.73 56.80 11.27
CA GLY A 122 30.27 55.58 11.86
C GLY A 122 29.51 55.17 13.12
N LYS A 123 30.25 54.68 14.12
CA LYS A 123 29.71 54.28 15.41
C LYS A 123 29.42 55.48 16.30
N VAL A 124 28.14 55.77 16.52
CA VAL A 124 27.70 56.88 17.37
C VAL A 124 27.07 56.39 18.68
N THR A 125 27.20 57.19 19.73
CA THR A 125 26.49 56.95 21.00
C THR A 125 25.22 57.81 21.02
N ARG A 126 24.10 57.22 21.47
CA ARG A 126 22.77 57.85 21.53
C ARG A 126 22.11 57.51 22.86
N THR A 127 21.09 58.29 23.21
CA THR A 127 20.31 58.08 24.43
C THR A 127 18.95 57.50 24.05
N ALA A 128 18.66 56.27 24.48
CA ALA A 128 17.34 55.67 24.37
C ALA A 128 16.49 56.06 25.60
N CYS A 129 15.34 56.67 25.36
CA CYS A 129 14.45 57.23 26.36
C CYS A 129 13.21 56.36 26.52
N ILE A 130 12.86 56.03 27.76
CA ILE A 130 11.61 55.33 28.07
C ILE A 130 10.49 56.37 28.21
N GLN A 131 9.43 56.21 27.42
CA GLN A 131 8.24 57.06 27.48
C GLN A 131 7.18 56.44 28.39
N ASN A 132 6.70 57.19 29.39
CA ASN A 132 5.68 56.74 30.34
C ASN A 132 4.78 57.90 30.80
N GLU A 133 3.78 57.59 31.63
CA GLU A 133 2.81 58.58 32.16
C GLU A 133 3.46 59.76 32.92
N TYR A 134 4.69 59.60 33.42
CA TYR A 134 5.40 60.59 34.23
C TYR A 134 6.34 61.50 33.42
N GLY A 135 6.60 61.18 32.15
CA GLY A 135 7.48 61.96 31.28
C GLY A 135 8.01 61.19 30.07
N VAL A 136 8.53 61.93 29.09
CA VAL A 136 9.01 61.39 27.80
C VAL A 136 10.44 60.84 27.83
N CYS A 137 11.24 61.17 28.84
CA CYS A 137 12.60 60.62 28.99
C CYS A 137 13.08 60.67 30.46
N ASN A 138 12.25 60.21 31.40
CA ASN A 138 12.66 60.15 32.82
C ASN A 138 13.68 59.04 33.08
N PHE A 139 13.73 58.03 32.20
CA PHE A 139 14.71 56.94 32.21
C PHE A 139 15.42 56.92 30.87
N ALA A 140 16.74 56.96 30.94
CA ALA A 140 17.62 57.01 29.80
C ALA A 140 18.57 55.82 29.84
N ILE A 141 18.73 55.17 28.69
CA ILE A 141 19.66 54.08 28.44
C ILE A 141 20.63 54.52 27.36
N GLU A 142 21.91 54.53 27.66
CA GLU A 142 22.93 54.78 26.63
C GLU A 142 23.00 53.57 25.68
N ILE A 143 22.89 53.84 24.38
CA ILE A 143 22.97 52.86 23.29
C ILE A 143 24.02 53.29 22.26
N GLN A 144 24.52 52.35 21.47
CA GLN A 144 25.39 52.65 20.33
C GLN A 144 24.70 52.27 19.04
N VAL A 145 24.85 53.08 17.99
CA VAL A 145 24.17 52.91 16.71
C VAL A 145 25.18 53.05 15.58
N ILE A 146 25.10 52.15 14.59
CA ILE A 146 25.90 52.19 13.36
C ILE A 146 24.95 52.09 12.18
N ASN A 147 25.12 52.99 11.20
CA ASN A 147 24.43 52.91 9.91
C ASN A 147 25.37 52.30 8.87
N CYS A 148 25.06 51.10 8.39
CA CYS A 148 25.87 50.38 7.41
C CYS A 148 25.40 50.58 5.97
N GLY A 149 24.41 51.46 5.75
CA GLY A 149 23.80 51.73 4.45
C GLY A 149 22.74 50.70 4.05
N THR A 150 23.03 49.41 4.15
CA THR A 150 22.07 48.33 3.82
C THR A 150 21.22 47.88 5.00
N HIS A 151 21.72 48.02 6.23
CA HIS A 151 21.03 47.76 7.50
C HIS A 151 21.50 48.72 8.60
N MET A 152 20.84 48.68 9.75
CA MET A 152 21.13 49.42 10.96
C MET A 152 21.50 48.45 12.09
N LEU A 153 22.60 48.74 12.79
CA LEU A 153 23.02 47.98 13.96
C LEU A 153 22.83 48.80 15.23
N TYR A 154 22.14 48.24 16.21
CA TYR A 154 21.94 48.83 17.54
C TYR A 154 22.58 47.96 18.61
N ASN A 155 23.48 48.53 19.41
CA ASN A 155 23.99 47.87 20.61
C ASN A 155 22.99 48.08 21.75
N LEU A 156 22.15 47.07 21.98
CA LEU A 156 21.06 47.11 22.94
C LEU A 156 21.43 46.30 24.19
N ARG A 157 20.78 46.63 25.31
CA ARG A 157 20.92 45.90 26.58
C ARG A 157 19.57 45.71 27.25
N SER A 158 19.53 44.79 28.20
CA SER A 158 18.39 44.58 29.10
C SER A 158 17.86 45.91 29.67
N THR A 159 16.53 46.07 29.66
CA THR A 159 15.84 47.24 30.22
C THR A 159 15.68 47.11 31.72
N TYR A 160 15.80 48.22 32.47
CA TYR A 160 15.67 48.22 33.93
C TYR A 160 14.31 47.68 34.38
N ASP A 161 14.31 46.89 35.46
CA ASP A 161 13.08 46.43 36.09
C ASP A 161 12.41 47.59 36.84
N TYR A 162 11.46 48.26 36.18
CA TYR A 162 10.66 49.35 36.77
C TYR A 162 9.98 48.89 38.09
N TYR A 163 9.74 47.59 38.23
CA TYR A 163 9.19 46.95 39.43
C TYR A 163 10.01 47.24 40.71
N TYR A 164 11.35 47.31 40.61
CA TYR A 164 12.22 47.43 41.79
C TYR A 164 12.39 48.87 42.30
N TRP A 165 12.26 49.88 41.43
CA TRP A 165 12.34 51.29 41.81
C TRP A 165 11.01 51.81 42.40
N TYR A 166 9.88 51.44 41.80
CA TYR A 166 8.55 51.88 42.24
C TYR A 166 8.21 51.39 43.66
N TYR A 167 8.58 50.14 43.99
CA TYR A 167 8.33 49.55 45.31
C TYR A 167 9.19 50.15 46.44
N ASN A 168 10.35 50.74 46.13
CA ASN A 168 11.25 51.32 47.12
C ASN A 168 10.99 52.80 47.44
N ASN A 169 10.10 53.49 46.69
CA ASN A 169 9.88 54.93 46.88
C ASN A 169 8.44 55.36 47.20
N TYR A 170 7.42 54.48 47.13
CA TYR A 170 6.05 54.87 47.50
C TYR A 170 5.35 53.80 48.35
N TYR A 171 5.12 54.14 49.61
CA TYR A 171 4.21 53.44 50.53
C TYR A 171 2.77 53.77 50.13
N TYR A 172 2.04 52.88 49.45
CA TYR A 172 0.60 52.67 49.70
C TYR A 172 0.14 51.33 49.12
N ARG A 173 -0.54 50.58 50.00
CA ARG A 173 -1.18 49.27 49.76
C ARG A 173 -2.48 49.43 48.97
N ASN A 174 -2.75 48.38 48.19
CA ASN A 174 -4.01 47.99 47.57
C ASN A 174 -4.32 48.69 46.24
N TRP A 175 -4.24 47.94 45.13
CA TRP A 175 -5.36 47.43 44.31
C TRP A 175 -4.78 46.38 43.33
N TRP A 176 -5.63 45.49 42.82
CA TRP A 176 -5.23 44.39 41.94
C TRP A 176 -4.74 44.94 40.60
N TRP A 177 -3.42 44.95 40.40
CA TRP A 177 -2.82 45.28 39.11
C TRP A 177 -2.36 44.00 38.42
N ASP A 178 -2.88 43.79 37.22
CA ASP A 178 -2.37 42.81 36.29
C ASP A 178 -0.90 43.15 35.97
N GLY A 179 -0.01 42.17 35.86
CA GLY A 179 1.45 42.37 35.69
C GLY A 179 1.90 43.08 34.39
N ARG A 180 0.97 43.78 33.72
CA ARG A 180 1.10 44.51 32.46
C ARG A 180 1.68 45.92 32.61
N ALA A 181 1.72 46.47 33.83
CA ALA A 181 2.09 47.87 34.10
C ALA A 181 3.60 48.20 33.94
N PHE A 182 4.45 47.23 33.60
CA PHE A 182 5.91 47.37 33.70
C PHE A 182 6.69 46.93 32.45
N TRP A 183 6.02 46.71 31.31
CA TRP A 183 6.67 46.27 30.09
C TRP A 183 7.28 47.45 29.32
N SER A 184 8.61 47.56 29.32
CA SER A 184 9.37 48.44 28.44
C SER A 184 10.13 47.64 27.36
N ALA A 185 10.06 48.10 26.11
CA ALA A 185 10.77 47.49 25.00
C ALA A 185 11.25 48.52 23.97
N TYR A 186 12.36 48.21 23.29
CA TYR A 186 12.88 49.02 22.18
C TYR A 186 11.92 48.99 20.99
N CYS A 187 11.53 50.20 20.56
CA CYS A 187 10.56 50.46 19.51
C CYS A 187 11.28 50.83 18.21
N PHE A 188 10.81 50.37 17.06
CA PHE A 188 11.45 50.61 15.77
C PHE A 188 10.43 51.04 14.72
N ASP A 189 10.67 52.14 14.03
CA ASP A 189 9.99 52.46 12.79
C ASP A 189 10.55 51.56 11.68
N PRO A 190 9.70 50.89 10.89
CA PRO A 190 10.17 50.30 9.65
C PRO A 190 10.78 51.43 8.82
N SER A 191 12.00 51.26 8.33
CA SER A 191 12.67 52.31 7.56
C SER A 191 12.06 52.57 6.20
N ASP A 192 11.15 51.70 5.76
CA ASP A 192 10.33 51.93 4.59
C ASP A 192 9.09 52.78 4.93
N LEU A 193 8.93 53.23 6.18
CA LEU A 193 7.71 53.86 6.67
C LEU A 193 7.82 55.36 6.94
N ALA A 194 8.84 56.02 6.37
CA ALA A 194 8.76 57.46 6.18
C ALA A 194 8.18 57.84 4.80
N ASP A 195 8.18 56.98 3.76
CA ASP A 195 7.74 57.38 2.41
C ASP A 195 7.35 56.23 1.43
N SER A 196 7.21 54.95 1.84
CA SER A 196 7.06 53.86 0.83
C SER A 196 5.62 53.60 0.36
N LEU A 197 5.53 53.43 -0.96
CA LEU A 197 4.39 52.87 -1.69
C LEU A 197 4.45 51.34 -1.65
N TYR A 198 3.31 50.66 -1.45
CA TYR A 198 3.22 49.20 -1.44
C TYR A 198 1.97 48.70 -2.16
N VAL A 199 1.99 47.42 -2.55
CA VAL A 199 0.85 46.74 -3.16
C VAL A 199 0.13 45.93 -2.08
N GLN A 200 -1.16 46.22 -1.87
CA GLN A 200 -2.01 45.48 -0.94
C GLN A 200 -3.01 44.62 -1.71
N PRO A 201 -3.05 43.29 -1.49
CA PRO A 201 -4.09 42.44 -2.06
C PRO A 201 -5.40 42.62 -1.30
N TRP A 202 -6.52 42.53 -2.02
CA TRP A 202 -7.84 42.68 -1.44
C TRP A 202 -8.85 41.73 -2.06
N LEU A 203 -9.58 40.98 -1.23
CA LEU A 203 -10.65 40.11 -1.64
C LEU A 203 -11.99 40.85 -1.54
N PHE A 204 -12.81 40.78 -2.59
CA PHE A 204 -14.18 41.27 -2.56
C PHE A 204 -15.12 40.28 -3.23
N PHE A 205 -16.44 40.45 -3.02
CA PHE A 205 -17.45 39.53 -3.53
C PHE A 205 -18.46 40.25 -4.43
N ALA A 206 -18.37 39.99 -5.73
CA ALA A 206 -19.24 40.58 -6.74
C ALA A 206 -20.58 39.81 -6.85
N ASP A 207 -21.67 40.53 -7.15
CA ASP A 207 -22.98 39.93 -7.39
C ASP A 207 -23.09 39.38 -8.82
N GLU A 208 -23.34 38.08 -8.94
CA GLU A 208 -23.64 37.41 -10.20
C GLU A 208 -25.05 36.80 -10.18
N LYS A 209 -25.83 37.06 -11.23
CA LYS A 209 -27.17 36.48 -11.40
C LYS A 209 -27.02 35.07 -11.97
N GLY A 210 -27.38 34.06 -11.16
CA GLY A 210 -27.44 32.67 -11.61
C GLY A 210 -28.63 32.38 -12.54
N VAL A 211 -28.58 31.24 -13.22
CA VAL A 211 -29.60 30.77 -14.19
C VAL A 211 -31.02 30.69 -13.60
N ASN A 212 -31.15 30.55 -12.28
CA ASN A 212 -32.43 30.44 -11.55
C ASN A 212 -32.86 31.70 -10.77
N LYS A 213 -32.38 32.90 -11.15
CA LYS A 213 -32.64 34.19 -10.44
C LYS A 213 -32.07 34.30 -9.01
N HIS A 214 -31.30 33.33 -8.56
CA HIS A 214 -30.55 33.45 -7.31
C HIS A 214 -29.31 34.34 -7.49
N ILE A 215 -29.01 35.14 -6.47
CA ILE A 215 -27.82 36.00 -6.43
C ILE A 215 -26.68 35.17 -5.80
N PHE A 216 -25.58 35.05 -6.54
CA PHE A 216 -24.34 34.45 -6.06
C PHE A 216 -23.32 35.55 -5.81
N LYS A 217 -22.61 35.43 -4.69
CA LYS A 217 -21.45 36.24 -4.36
C LYS A 217 -20.21 35.52 -4.89
N LYS A 218 -19.65 36.01 -6.00
CA LYS A 218 -18.43 35.47 -6.60
C LYS A 218 -17.19 36.20 -6.04
N PRO A 219 -16.20 35.48 -5.50
CA PRO A 219 -14.96 36.08 -4.99
C PRO A 219 -14.14 36.64 -6.16
N LYS A 220 -13.58 37.83 -5.96
CA LYS A 220 -12.73 38.55 -6.90
C LYS A 220 -11.55 39.16 -6.16
N LEU A 221 -10.35 39.02 -6.72
CA LEU A 221 -9.12 39.59 -6.19
C LEU A 221 -8.83 40.92 -6.89
N MET A 222 -8.49 41.94 -6.12
CA MET A 222 -7.93 43.19 -6.62
C MET A 222 -6.67 43.57 -5.85
N PHE A 223 -5.88 44.46 -6.41
CA PHE A 223 -4.67 44.99 -5.81
C PHE A 223 -4.76 46.51 -5.72
N ARG A 224 -4.51 47.04 -4.54
CA ARG A 224 -4.46 48.48 -4.25
C ARG A 224 -3.01 48.92 -4.16
N CYS A 225 -2.71 50.07 -4.74
CA CYS A 225 -1.41 50.71 -4.62
C CYS A 225 -1.54 51.77 -3.51
N GLN A 226 -0.95 51.54 -2.34
CA GLN A 226 -1.17 52.34 -1.14
C GLN A 226 0.11 52.96 -0.60
N MET A 227 0.00 54.15 -0.02
CA MET A 227 1.06 54.82 0.72
C MET A 227 0.73 54.82 2.21
N ASN A 228 1.76 54.94 3.04
CA ASN A 228 1.59 54.96 4.50
C ASN A 228 1.25 56.35 5.09
N GLU A 229 1.40 57.44 4.31
CA GLU A 229 0.98 58.79 4.71
C GLU A 229 -0.50 59.08 4.41
N ASN A 230 -1.07 60.11 5.04
CA ASN A 230 -2.41 60.62 4.75
C ASN A 230 -2.43 61.27 3.36
N MET A 231 -2.74 60.47 2.34
CA MET A 231 -3.11 60.94 1.00
C MET A 231 -4.24 61.97 1.12
N THR A 232 -4.19 63.04 0.32
CA THR A 232 -5.12 64.17 0.41
C THR A 232 -5.98 64.26 -0.84
N ASP A 233 -7.18 64.82 -0.70
CA ASP A 233 -8.04 65.07 -1.86
C ASP A 233 -7.58 66.27 -2.71
N ASP A 234 -6.54 67.00 -2.29
CA ASP A 234 -6.02 68.19 -2.99
C ASP A 234 -5.20 67.82 -4.24
N LEU A 235 -4.71 66.58 -4.32
CA LEU A 235 -3.91 66.08 -5.43
C LEU A 235 -4.69 65.08 -6.30
N TYR A 236 -4.26 64.98 -7.55
CA TYR A 236 -4.66 63.92 -8.46
C TYR A 236 -3.60 62.82 -8.50
N TYR A 237 -4.04 61.57 -8.49
CA TYR A 237 -3.21 60.38 -8.46
C TYR A 237 -3.46 59.53 -9.69
N SER A 238 -2.39 59.13 -10.37
CA SER A 238 -2.45 58.10 -11.42
C SER A 238 -1.53 56.94 -11.06
N VAL A 239 -2.01 55.72 -11.24
CA VAL A 239 -1.29 54.49 -10.89
C VAL A 239 -1.00 53.70 -12.14
N THR A 240 0.28 53.45 -12.39
CA THR A 240 0.76 52.57 -13.45
C THR A 240 1.14 51.22 -12.87
N TRP A 241 0.53 50.15 -13.38
CA TRP A 241 0.75 48.79 -12.91
C TRP A 241 1.71 48.02 -13.84
N TYR A 242 2.62 47.29 -13.22
CA TYR A 242 3.58 46.41 -13.87
C TYR A 242 3.42 44.98 -13.32
N VAL A 243 3.58 44.00 -14.20
CA VAL A 243 3.61 42.59 -13.86
C VAL A 243 4.85 41.96 -14.47
N ASN A 244 5.69 41.35 -13.64
CA ASN A 244 7.01 40.84 -14.03
C ASN A 244 7.84 41.91 -14.78
N ASP A 245 7.82 43.15 -14.27
CA ASP A 245 8.46 44.33 -14.85
C ASP A 245 7.95 44.76 -16.24
N VAL A 246 6.84 44.17 -16.71
CA VAL A 246 6.17 44.54 -17.96
C VAL A 246 4.98 45.43 -17.67
N PHE A 247 4.89 46.56 -18.40
CA PHE A 247 3.75 47.47 -18.32
C PHE A 247 2.43 46.74 -18.63
N LEU A 248 1.44 46.90 -17.75
CA LEU A 248 0.12 46.32 -17.91
C LEU A 248 -0.93 47.38 -18.27
N VAL A 249 -1.14 48.34 -17.37
CA VAL A 249 -2.19 49.36 -17.47
C VAL A 249 -1.83 50.61 -16.65
N ASN A 250 -2.29 51.77 -17.10
CA ASN A 250 -2.24 53.02 -16.35
C ASN A 250 -3.68 53.48 -16.05
N LYS A 251 -3.97 53.85 -14.81
CA LYS A 251 -5.31 54.24 -14.32
C LYS A 251 -5.29 55.59 -13.62
N GLY A 252 -6.37 56.35 -13.76
CA GLY A 252 -6.49 57.74 -13.29
C GLY A 252 -6.19 58.76 -14.39
N PRO A 253 -5.98 60.04 -14.05
CA PRO A 253 -5.87 60.60 -12.69
C PRO A 253 -7.20 60.65 -11.91
N VAL A 254 -7.17 60.33 -10.61
CA VAL A 254 -8.31 60.41 -9.67
C VAL A 254 -7.94 61.16 -8.39
N ARG A 255 -8.92 61.64 -7.62
CA ARG A 255 -8.69 62.15 -6.26
C ARG A 255 -8.55 60.99 -5.26
N HIS A 256 -7.99 61.25 -4.08
CA HIS A 256 -7.84 60.23 -3.03
C HIS A 256 -9.16 59.53 -2.68
N SER A 257 -10.28 60.26 -2.63
CA SER A 257 -11.63 59.70 -2.41
C SER A 257 -12.05 58.62 -3.41
N SER A 258 -11.43 58.59 -4.59
CA SER A 258 -11.71 57.67 -5.70
C SER A 258 -10.51 56.78 -6.02
N MET A 259 -9.56 56.63 -5.10
CA MET A 259 -8.34 55.85 -5.32
C MET A 259 -8.62 54.37 -5.68
N ASP A 260 -9.72 53.81 -5.16
CA ASP A 260 -10.14 52.45 -5.47
C ASP A 260 -10.40 52.22 -6.98
N ASP A 261 -10.72 53.27 -7.76
CA ASP A 261 -10.88 53.20 -9.22
C ASP A 261 -9.55 52.92 -9.95
N THR A 262 -8.41 53.12 -9.27
CA THR A 262 -7.07 52.82 -9.80
C THR A 262 -6.58 51.40 -9.49
N SER A 263 -7.38 50.59 -8.79
CA SER A 263 -7.03 49.22 -8.40
C SER A 263 -6.84 48.31 -9.61
N LEU A 264 -5.91 47.37 -9.53
CA LEU A 264 -5.70 46.33 -10.54
C LEU A 264 -6.58 45.12 -10.23
N TYR A 265 -7.41 44.68 -11.18
CA TYR A 265 -8.35 43.57 -10.99
C TYR A 265 -7.81 42.25 -11.56
N GLU A 266 -8.20 41.12 -10.96
CA GLU A 266 -7.83 39.79 -11.45
C GLU A 266 -8.22 39.54 -12.91
N SER A 267 -9.31 40.14 -13.41
CA SER A 267 -9.74 39.99 -14.80
C SER A 267 -8.73 40.55 -15.79
N GLU A 268 -8.08 41.67 -15.45
CA GLU A 268 -7.06 42.31 -16.30
C GLU A 268 -5.78 41.47 -16.37
N LEU A 269 -5.46 40.75 -15.28
CA LEU A 269 -4.36 39.79 -15.26
C LEU A 269 -4.67 38.58 -16.15
N LEU A 270 -5.87 38.02 -16.01
CA LEU A 270 -6.33 36.86 -16.75
C LEU A 270 -6.45 37.11 -18.26
N GLU A 271 -6.87 38.32 -18.68
CA GLU A 271 -6.92 38.72 -20.08
C GLU A 271 -5.56 38.69 -20.77
N ARG A 272 -4.47 38.90 -20.02
CA ARG A 272 -3.09 38.79 -20.50
C ARG A 272 -2.47 37.41 -20.26
N GLY A 273 -3.24 36.45 -19.75
CA GLY A 273 -2.79 35.09 -19.47
C GLY A 273 -1.98 34.93 -18.19
N PHE A 274 -1.95 35.93 -17.31
CA PHE A 274 -1.26 35.83 -16.03
C PHE A 274 -2.09 35.05 -14.99
N LYS A 275 -1.41 34.21 -14.22
CA LYS A 275 -1.95 33.39 -13.12
C LYS A 275 -1.13 33.65 -11.85
N LEU A 276 -1.04 32.68 -10.94
CA LEU A 276 -0.11 32.71 -9.80
C LEU A 276 1.36 32.64 -10.25
N ASP A 277 2.27 32.90 -9.31
CA ASP A 277 3.73 32.98 -9.49
C ASP A 277 4.16 34.17 -10.36
N ILE A 278 3.60 35.35 -10.05
CA ILE A 278 3.91 36.63 -10.71
C ILE A 278 4.33 37.68 -9.69
N ASN A 279 5.18 38.61 -10.11
CA ASN A 279 5.54 39.80 -9.34
C ASN A 279 4.72 41.00 -9.82
N ILE A 280 4.05 41.69 -8.90
CA ILE A 280 3.24 42.88 -9.16
C ILE A 280 3.92 44.07 -8.50
N ASN A 281 4.08 45.16 -9.23
CA ASN A 281 4.53 46.43 -8.66
C ASN A 281 3.75 47.58 -9.31
N CYS A 282 3.65 48.69 -8.60
CA CYS A 282 2.95 49.87 -9.07
C CYS A 282 3.84 51.12 -8.98
N ILE A 283 3.60 52.06 -9.89
CA ILE A 283 4.18 53.41 -9.86
C ILE A 283 3.03 54.38 -9.68
N MET A 284 3.07 55.15 -8.59
CA MET A 284 2.09 56.20 -8.31
C MET A 284 2.66 57.55 -8.69
N ASN A 285 1.95 58.27 -9.55
CA ASN A 285 2.28 59.64 -9.93
C ASN A 285 1.25 60.60 -9.31
N THR A 286 1.72 61.72 -8.78
CA THR A 286 0.87 62.79 -8.24
C THR A 286 0.94 64.04 -9.12
N SER A 287 -0.19 64.72 -9.32
CA SER A 287 -0.26 66.00 -10.04
C SER A 287 -1.25 66.97 -9.39
N ASN A 288 -1.00 68.27 -9.55
CA ASN A 288 -1.92 69.32 -9.10
C ASN A 288 -3.12 69.55 -10.05
N SER A 289 -3.12 68.96 -11.24
CA SER A 289 -4.21 69.07 -12.21
C SER A 289 -4.46 67.75 -12.94
N SER A 290 -5.68 67.56 -13.43
CA SER A 290 -6.10 66.36 -14.17
C SER A 290 -5.46 66.24 -15.57
N GLU A 291 -4.83 67.31 -16.09
CA GLU A 291 -4.20 67.35 -17.42
C GLU A 291 -2.70 67.74 -17.36
N GLY A 292 -2.12 67.83 -16.15
CA GLY A 292 -0.72 68.22 -15.94
C GLY A 292 0.26 67.04 -16.03
N SER A 293 1.53 67.34 -16.31
CA SER A 293 2.63 66.36 -16.21
C SER A 293 2.80 65.89 -14.75
N PRO A 294 3.25 64.65 -14.51
CA PRO A 294 3.53 64.15 -13.16
C PRO A 294 4.50 65.07 -12.41
N ASP A 295 4.11 65.55 -11.22
CA ASP A 295 4.96 66.39 -10.37
C ASP A 295 5.98 65.54 -9.59
N ASN A 296 5.56 64.36 -9.13
CA ASN A 296 6.39 63.36 -8.45
C ASN A 296 5.94 61.94 -8.83
N SER A 297 6.86 60.98 -8.82
CA SER A 297 6.59 59.55 -9.02
C SER A 297 7.28 58.69 -7.96
N THR A 298 6.53 57.72 -7.43
CA THR A 298 7.02 56.78 -6.42
C THR A 298 6.73 55.36 -6.89
N THR A 299 7.70 54.46 -6.74
CA THR A 299 7.59 53.06 -7.18
C THR A 299 7.52 52.14 -5.98
N SER A 300 6.61 51.16 -6.02
CA SER A 300 6.49 50.14 -4.98
C SER A 300 7.55 49.05 -5.17
N PRO A 301 7.96 48.36 -4.09
CA PRO A 301 8.62 47.06 -4.19
C PRO A 301 7.74 46.04 -4.93
N HIS A 302 8.35 44.95 -5.39
CA HIS A 302 7.63 43.81 -5.96
C HIS A 302 6.85 43.06 -4.89
N TYR A 303 5.57 42.88 -5.15
CA TYR A 303 4.68 41.99 -4.41
C TYR A 303 4.53 40.68 -5.18
N TRP A 304 4.93 39.57 -4.56
CA TRP A 304 4.82 38.24 -5.18
C TRP A 304 3.46 37.61 -4.89
N LEU A 305 2.70 37.31 -5.96
CA LEU A 305 1.40 36.67 -5.91
C LEU A 305 1.53 35.16 -6.10
N GLY A 306 1.35 34.36 -5.05
CA GLY A 306 1.37 32.90 -5.15
C GLY A 306 1.22 32.17 -3.81
N ILE A 307 1.60 30.90 -3.79
CA ILE A 307 1.65 30.05 -2.58
C ILE A 307 3.10 29.67 -2.34
N ARG A 308 3.72 30.19 -1.28
CA ARG A 308 5.12 29.92 -0.94
C ARG A 308 5.26 28.50 -0.41
N VAL A 309 6.27 27.81 -0.91
CA VAL A 309 6.78 26.57 -0.30
C VAL A 309 7.92 26.97 0.64
N LEU A 310 7.71 26.88 1.96
CA LEU A 310 8.70 27.35 2.94
C LEU A 310 9.94 26.46 3.00
N ASN A 311 9.78 25.18 2.67
CA ASN A 311 10.84 24.17 2.60
C ASN A 311 10.85 23.47 1.21
N PRO A 312 11.33 24.14 0.15
CA PRO A 312 11.26 23.64 -1.22
C PRO A 312 12.18 22.44 -1.50
N SER A 313 13.05 22.09 -0.56
CA SER A 313 13.92 20.91 -0.65
C SER A 313 13.86 20.13 0.66
N VAL A 314 13.49 18.86 0.59
CA VAL A 314 13.41 17.97 1.75
C VAL A 314 14.13 16.66 1.49
N ASN A 315 14.78 16.14 2.53
CA ASN A 315 15.41 14.83 2.52
C ASN A 315 14.55 13.85 3.33
N ILE A 316 14.23 12.69 2.75
CA ILE A 316 13.40 11.66 3.38
C ILE A 316 14.19 10.35 3.44
N ILE A 317 14.21 9.71 4.61
CA ILE A 317 14.72 8.35 4.71
C ILE A 317 13.67 7.40 4.12
N GLN A 318 14.08 6.45 3.27
CA GLN A 318 13.15 5.47 2.69
C GLN A 318 12.29 4.79 3.79
N GLY A 319 11.01 4.60 3.52
CA GLY A 319 10.01 4.11 4.50
C GLY A 319 9.63 5.12 5.60
N SER A 320 10.04 6.39 5.50
CA SER A 320 9.70 7.45 6.46
C SER A 320 8.81 8.54 5.84
N SER A 321 8.38 9.47 6.68
CA SER A 321 7.56 10.62 6.28
C SER A 321 8.25 11.93 6.63
N THR A 322 7.92 12.99 5.89
CA THR A 322 8.28 14.38 6.23
C THR A 322 7.14 15.31 5.83
N THR A 323 7.22 16.59 6.20
CA THR A 323 6.19 17.59 5.89
C THR A 323 6.71 18.67 4.93
N ILE A 324 5.86 19.11 4.03
CA ILE A 324 6.03 20.30 3.19
C ILE A 324 5.10 21.39 3.70
N GLN A 325 5.60 22.61 3.83
CA GLN A 325 4.88 23.75 4.37
C GLN A 325 4.49 24.73 3.26
N LEU A 326 3.19 24.95 3.11
CA LEU A 326 2.59 25.84 2.12
C LEU A 326 2.00 27.08 2.80
N GLN A 327 2.30 28.26 2.27
CA GLN A 327 1.81 29.54 2.79
C GLN A 327 1.30 30.43 1.65
N PRO A 328 -0.02 30.72 1.55
CA PRO A 328 -0.54 31.65 0.55
C PRO A 328 -0.11 33.09 0.85
N THR A 329 0.21 33.88 -0.19
CA THR A 329 0.54 35.31 -0.01
C THR A 329 -0.64 36.24 -0.23
N PHE A 330 -1.81 35.73 -0.61
CA PHE A 330 -2.98 36.51 -0.95
C PHE A 330 -4.27 35.88 -0.38
N PRO A 331 -5.31 36.69 -0.11
CA PRO A 331 -6.60 36.18 0.31
C PRO A 331 -7.38 35.58 -0.86
N PHE A 332 -8.10 34.49 -0.62
CA PHE A 332 -8.98 33.87 -1.61
C PHE A 332 -10.28 33.41 -0.98
N GLY A 333 -11.34 33.32 -1.80
CA GLY A 333 -12.64 32.93 -1.31
C GLY A 333 -13.39 31.98 -2.22
N CYS A 334 -14.60 31.63 -1.81
CA CYS A 334 -15.50 30.74 -2.54
C CYS A 334 -16.80 31.42 -2.93
N SER A 335 -17.28 31.04 -4.11
CA SER A 335 -18.60 31.42 -4.62
C SER A 335 -19.67 30.87 -3.69
N SER A 336 -20.54 31.73 -3.19
CA SER A 336 -21.60 31.36 -2.25
C SER A 336 -22.92 32.03 -2.59
N ARG A 337 -24.03 31.35 -2.33
CA ARG A 337 -25.36 31.91 -2.52
C ARG A 337 -25.70 32.82 -1.34
N VAL A 338 -26.33 33.96 -1.60
CA VAL A 338 -26.70 34.94 -0.54
C VAL A 338 -27.65 34.33 0.51
N ASP A 339 -28.53 33.41 0.11
CA ASP A 339 -29.53 32.80 0.99
C ASP A 339 -29.00 31.62 1.84
N ASP A 340 -27.77 31.13 1.59
CA ASP A 340 -27.18 30.03 2.36
C ASP A 340 -26.53 30.57 3.64
N ILE A 341 -27.29 30.55 4.74
CA ILE A 341 -26.83 30.98 6.08
C ILE A 341 -25.83 29.98 6.70
N ASN A 342 -25.69 28.79 6.10
CA ASN A 342 -24.76 27.76 6.57
C ASN A 342 -24.30 26.89 5.37
N PRO A 343 -23.26 27.30 4.63
CA PRO A 343 -22.76 26.48 3.53
C PRO A 343 -22.29 25.13 4.10
N GLN A 344 -22.93 24.04 3.69
CA GLN A 344 -22.54 22.69 4.13
C GLN A 344 -21.14 22.28 3.60
N THR A 345 -20.62 23.01 2.61
CA THR A 345 -19.29 22.82 2.05
C THR A 345 -18.30 23.76 2.74
N LYS A 346 -17.05 23.31 2.91
CA LYS A 346 -15.95 24.16 3.40
C LYS A 346 -15.30 24.85 2.21
N CYS A 347 -14.87 26.11 2.36
CA CYS A 347 -14.15 26.82 1.31
C CYS A 347 -12.70 26.34 1.26
N LEU A 348 -12.38 25.48 0.29
CA LEU A 348 -11.12 24.74 0.27
C LEU A 348 -10.46 24.84 -1.11
N LEU A 349 -9.20 25.28 -1.12
CA LEU A 349 -8.28 25.17 -2.24
C LEU A 349 -7.50 23.87 -2.12
N SER A 350 -7.62 22.99 -3.11
CA SER A 350 -6.79 21.78 -3.16
C SER A 350 -5.48 22.07 -3.88
N VAL A 351 -4.36 21.70 -3.26
CA VAL A 351 -3.02 21.74 -3.87
C VAL A 351 -2.58 20.31 -4.10
N HIS A 352 -2.56 19.90 -5.36
CA HIS A 352 -2.20 18.55 -5.81
C HIS A 352 -0.73 18.48 -6.12
N MET A 353 -0.12 17.37 -5.72
CA MET A 353 1.23 17.00 -6.10
C MET A 353 1.15 16.02 -7.27
N PHE A 354 2.03 16.17 -8.26
CA PHE A 354 2.21 15.17 -9.32
C PHE A 354 3.68 15.06 -9.73
N ASP A 355 4.10 13.86 -10.10
CA ASP A 355 5.42 13.56 -10.65
C ASP A 355 5.35 13.65 -12.19
N PRO A 356 6.10 14.55 -12.84
CA PRO A 356 6.08 14.68 -14.30
C PRO A 356 6.54 13.40 -15.04
N ASN A 357 7.29 12.53 -14.38
CA ASN A 357 7.84 11.30 -14.96
C ASN A 357 6.90 10.10 -14.80
N ASP A 358 5.86 10.19 -13.97
CA ASP A 358 4.88 9.12 -13.75
C ASP A 358 3.49 9.52 -14.25
N LYS A 359 2.89 8.68 -15.11
CA LYS A 359 1.57 8.91 -15.70
C LYS A 359 0.41 8.66 -14.72
N ASN A 360 0.67 8.24 -13.48
CA ASN A 360 -0.36 7.76 -12.54
C ASN A 360 -0.67 8.73 -11.37
N ASP A 361 -0.46 10.05 -11.52
CA ASP A 361 -0.90 11.10 -10.57
C ASP A 361 -0.73 10.72 -9.09
N CYS A 362 0.52 10.52 -8.66
CA CYS A 362 0.92 10.20 -7.28
C CYS A 362 0.42 8.87 -6.67
N LYS A 363 -0.40 8.09 -7.39
CA LYS A 363 -0.81 6.73 -7.01
C LYS A 363 0.15 5.64 -7.50
N GLY A 364 1.09 5.98 -8.39
CA GLY A 364 2.13 5.09 -8.91
C GLY A 364 3.56 5.45 -8.50
N SER A 365 3.78 6.64 -7.96
CA SER A 365 5.13 7.21 -7.78
C SER A 365 5.83 6.67 -6.52
N SER A 366 7.15 6.76 -6.51
CA SER A 366 8.01 6.43 -5.36
C SER A 366 7.81 7.36 -4.16
N ILE A 367 7.05 8.45 -4.32
CA ILE A 367 6.63 9.38 -3.27
C ILE A 367 5.11 9.51 -3.30
N SER A 368 4.48 9.49 -2.13
CA SER A 368 3.04 9.56 -1.90
C SER A 368 2.70 10.64 -0.87
N VAL A 369 1.46 11.16 -0.88
CA VAL A 369 0.97 12.11 0.13
C VAL A 369 0.11 11.37 1.14
N THR A 370 0.48 11.43 2.42
CA THR A 370 -0.20 10.73 3.52
C THR A 370 -1.59 11.35 3.77
N GLY A 371 -2.64 10.53 3.81
CA GLY A 371 -3.98 10.95 4.29
C GLY A 371 -4.91 11.60 3.29
N SER A 372 -4.58 11.62 1.99
CA SER A 372 -5.39 12.25 0.96
C SER A 372 -5.65 11.34 -0.23
N GLN A 373 -6.92 11.04 -0.51
CA GLN A 373 -7.34 10.29 -1.71
C GLN A 373 -6.99 11.02 -3.03
N LYS A 374 -6.64 12.31 -2.96
CA LYS A 374 -6.37 13.20 -4.09
C LYS A 374 -4.91 13.67 -4.20
N CYS A 375 -3.97 13.01 -3.53
CA CYS A 375 -2.53 13.30 -3.67
C CYS A 375 -2.17 14.77 -3.42
N GLY A 376 -2.71 15.36 -2.35
CA GLY A 376 -2.57 16.79 -2.10
C GLY A 376 -3.14 17.22 -0.75
N VAL A 377 -3.02 18.51 -0.44
CA VAL A 377 -3.52 19.14 0.80
C VAL A 377 -4.58 20.18 0.49
N GLN A 378 -5.40 20.52 1.47
CA GLN A 378 -6.44 21.55 1.34
C GLN A 378 -6.11 22.78 2.19
N ILE A 379 -6.13 23.96 1.58
CA ILE A 379 -5.94 25.26 2.22
C ILE A 379 -7.31 25.94 2.37
N HIS A 380 -7.58 26.49 3.55
CA HIS A 380 -8.85 27.16 3.85
C HIS A 380 -8.91 28.57 3.22
N GLY A 381 -9.99 28.84 2.48
CA GLY A 381 -10.36 30.17 1.99
C GLY A 381 -11.55 30.76 2.73
N PHE A 382 -12.03 31.91 2.28
CA PHE A 382 -13.09 32.68 2.94
C PHE A 382 -14.43 32.66 2.21
N TYR A 383 -15.52 32.59 2.95
CA TYR A 383 -16.85 32.96 2.47
C TYR A 383 -17.10 34.47 2.61
N TYR A 384 -18.12 34.97 1.89
CA TYR A 384 -18.43 36.41 1.86
C TYR A 384 -18.69 37.02 3.24
N HIS A 385 -19.19 36.23 4.20
CA HIS A 385 -19.50 36.68 5.56
C HIS A 385 -18.33 36.54 6.54
N GLU A 386 -17.27 35.83 6.14
CA GLU A 386 -16.06 35.57 6.94
C GLU A 386 -14.98 36.62 6.66
N TRP A 387 -14.91 37.12 5.42
CA TRP A 387 -13.93 38.11 5.03
C TRP A 387 -14.20 39.49 5.64
N ARG A 388 -13.19 40.04 6.32
CA ARG A 388 -13.15 41.40 6.87
C ARG A 388 -11.72 41.95 6.81
N ASP A 389 -11.62 43.26 6.86
CA ASP A 389 -10.34 43.98 6.89
C ASP A 389 -9.48 43.49 8.07
N GLY A 390 -8.21 43.17 7.79
CA GLY A 390 -7.26 42.69 8.81
C GLY A 390 -7.33 41.20 9.13
N VAL A 391 -8.19 40.41 8.47
CA VAL A 391 -8.20 38.94 8.62
C VAL A 391 -6.93 38.31 8.02
N ARG A 392 -6.25 37.46 8.80
CA ARG A 392 -5.07 36.72 8.34
C ARG A 392 -5.45 35.62 7.36
N TYR A 393 -4.77 35.60 6.21
CA TYR A 393 -4.92 34.60 5.17
C TYR A 393 -3.64 33.77 4.96
N ASP A 394 -2.54 34.13 5.63
CA ASP A 394 -1.17 33.63 5.47
C ASP A 394 -0.83 32.46 6.41
N ASN A 395 -1.82 31.66 6.81
CA ASN A 395 -1.59 30.50 7.68
C ASN A 395 -0.79 29.40 6.96
N VAL A 396 0.18 28.82 7.67
CA VAL A 396 0.97 27.70 7.15
C VAL A 396 0.15 26.41 7.18
N THR A 397 0.09 25.73 6.04
CA THR A 397 -0.56 24.42 5.88
C THR A 397 0.50 23.35 5.63
N GLU A 398 0.45 22.26 6.39
CA GLU A 398 1.41 21.16 6.27
C GLU A 398 0.87 20.02 5.39
N MET A 399 1.66 19.59 4.41
CA MET A 399 1.42 18.43 3.57
C MET A 399 2.41 17.33 3.95
N THR A 400 1.95 16.21 4.48
CA THR A 400 2.83 15.08 4.80
C THR A 400 3.09 14.24 3.56
N ILE A 401 4.37 14.02 3.24
CA ILE A 401 4.81 13.17 2.14
C ILE A 401 5.57 11.96 2.67
N THR A 402 5.34 10.81 2.06
CA THR A 402 5.90 9.50 2.42
C THR A 402 6.54 8.87 1.20
N THR A 403 7.75 8.33 1.35
CA THR A 403 8.32 7.46 0.31
C THR A 403 7.54 6.16 0.25
N ARG A 404 7.29 5.64 -0.95
CA ARG A 404 6.75 4.30 -1.13
C ARG A 404 7.75 3.29 -0.58
N ASP A 405 7.28 2.43 0.32
CA ASP A 405 8.05 1.30 0.81
C ASP A 405 7.77 0.09 -0.08
N THR A 406 8.59 -0.08 -1.12
CA THR A 406 8.62 -1.27 -1.98
C THR A 406 9.59 -2.29 -1.39
N ASN A 407 9.34 -3.59 -1.61
CA ASN A 407 10.33 -4.63 -1.26
C ASN A 407 11.60 -4.55 -2.12
N ASP A 408 11.52 -3.78 -3.22
CA ASP A 408 12.64 -3.40 -4.06
C ASP A 408 13.50 -2.33 -3.39
N TYR A 409 14.81 -2.43 -3.60
CA TYR A 409 15.74 -1.35 -3.31
C TYR A 409 16.31 -0.76 -4.60
N LYS A 410 16.65 0.52 -4.53
CA LYS A 410 17.47 1.22 -5.52
C LYS A 410 18.80 1.60 -4.87
N GLU A 411 19.88 1.29 -5.56
CA GLU A 411 21.22 1.77 -5.19
C GLU A 411 21.33 3.26 -5.53
N GLY A 412 21.76 4.09 -4.57
CA GLY A 412 21.97 5.54 -4.73
C GLY A 412 20.87 6.43 -4.13
N GLN A 413 21.12 7.76 -4.17
CA GLN A 413 20.13 8.76 -3.76
C GLN A 413 19.16 9.04 -4.91
N ASN A 414 17.87 8.83 -4.69
CA ASN A 414 16.85 9.27 -5.65
C ASN A 414 16.52 10.74 -5.42
N ARG A 415 16.50 11.52 -6.50
CA ARG A 415 16.07 12.91 -6.50
C ARG A 415 14.82 13.05 -7.36
N PHE A 416 13.72 13.49 -6.75
CA PHE A 416 12.45 13.70 -7.40
C PHE A 416 12.16 15.19 -7.47
N GLU A 417 11.76 15.67 -8.65
CA GLU A 417 11.28 17.04 -8.85
C GLU A 417 9.77 16.99 -9.04
N LEU A 418 9.04 17.36 -8.00
CA LEU A 418 7.59 17.26 -7.94
C LEU A 418 6.96 18.60 -8.26
N LYS A 419 5.90 18.56 -9.06
CA LYS A 419 5.11 19.75 -9.42
C LYS A 419 3.86 19.84 -8.57
N LEU A 420 3.45 21.07 -8.31
CA LEU A 420 2.26 21.38 -7.55
C LEU A 420 1.25 22.12 -8.43
N LEU A 421 -0.01 21.69 -8.36
CA LEU A 421 -1.13 22.23 -9.15
C LEU A 421 -2.31 22.57 -8.23
N THR A 422 -2.87 23.76 -8.40
CA THR A 422 -4.07 24.18 -7.67
C THR A 422 -5.36 23.75 -8.37
N GLU A 423 -6.30 23.18 -7.61
CA GLU A 423 -7.65 22.82 -8.07
C GLU A 423 -8.71 23.24 -7.03
N GLY A 424 -9.84 23.76 -7.50
CA GLY A 424 -10.97 24.05 -6.65
C GLY A 424 -12.14 24.64 -7.41
N THR A 425 -13.34 24.24 -7.02
CA THR A 425 -14.58 24.69 -7.66
C THR A 425 -15.11 25.97 -7.02
N GLY A 426 -15.39 26.99 -7.82
CA GLY A 426 -16.00 28.25 -7.34
C GLY A 426 -15.03 29.20 -6.63
N LEU A 427 -13.72 28.94 -6.70
CA LEU A 427 -12.68 29.85 -6.22
C LEU A 427 -12.45 31.03 -7.19
N ASN A 428 -11.67 32.02 -6.76
CA ASN A 428 -11.14 33.08 -7.64
C ASN A 428 -10.54 32.47 -8.91
N ASP A 429 -10.82 33.08 -10.06
CA ASP A 429 -10.48 32.51 -11.38
C ASP A 429 -8.95 32.41 -11.57
N ILE A 430 -8.17 33.32 -10.96
CA ILE A 430 -6.70 33.37 -11.02
C ILE A 430 -6.00 32.16 -10.34
N ILE A 431 -6.70 31.46 -9.46
CA ILE A 431 -6.17 30.32 -8.69
C ILE A 431 -6.36 29.01 -9.47
N GLN A 432 -7.34 28.91 -10.36
CA GLN A 432 -7.74 27.61 -10.91
C GLN A 432 -6.74 27.08 -11.94
N GLY A 433 -6.18 25.89 -11.68
CA GLY A 433 -5.23 25.22 -12.57
C GLY A 433 -3.92 26.00 -12.73
N SER A 434 -3.39 26.53 -11.62
CA SER A 434 -2.14 27.29 -11.58
C SER A 434 -1.02 26.39 -11.05
N TYR A 435 0.12 26.38 -11.74
CA TYR A 435 1.33 25.74 -11.23
C TYR A 435 1.98 26.64 -10.20
N ILE A 436 2.44 26.06 -9.09
CA ILE A 436 3.24 26.76 -8.07
C ILE A 436 4.65 26.16 -8.01
N SER A 437 5.52 26.72 -7.17
CA SER A 437 6.94 26.33 -7.09
C SER A 437 7.14 24.83 -6.90
N ASN A 438 8.13 24.29 -7.61
CA ASN A 438 8.49 22.86 -7.55
C ASN A 438 9.04 22.49 -6.17
N ILE A 439 8.82 21.24 -5.76
CA ILE A 439 9.45 20.63 -4.58
C ILE A 439 10.53 19.67 -5.05
N VAL A 440 11.70 19.75 -4.45
CA VAL A 440 12.77 18.76 -4.63
C VAL A 440 12.76 17.81 -3.44
N VAL A 441 12.55 16.53 -3.68
CA VAL A 441 12.63 15.49 -2.66
C VAL A 441 13.85 14.63 -2.94
N THR A 442 14.78 14.57 -1.99
CA THR A 442 15.88 13.61 -2.02
C THR A 442 15.57 12.47 -1.06
N THR A 443 15.84 11.23 -1.46
CA THR A 443 15.76 10.10 -0.55
C THR A 443 17.14 9.70 -0.08
N SER A 444 17.35 9.70 1.23
CA SER A 444 18.53 9.08 1.85
C SER A 444 18.23 7.60 2.10
N SER A 445 19.02 6.71 1.51
CA SER A 445 18.97 5.29 1.82
C SER A 445 19.77 5.04 3.09
N VAL A 446 19.13 4.45 4.10
CA VAL A 446 19.88 3.61 5.04
C VAL A 446 20.27 2.37 4.23
N THR A 447 21.56 2.18 3.98
CA THR A 447 22.04 1.08 3.11
C THR A 447 22.18 -0.24 3.85
N SER A 448 22.16 -0.23 5.20
CA SER A 448 22.43 -1.40 6.05
C SER A 448 21.50 -2.59 5.82
N TRP A 449 20.30 -2.40 5.25
CA TRP A 449 19.36 -3.48 4.92
C TRP A 449 19.42 -3.92 3.45
N GLN A 450 19.99 -3.12 2.56
CA GLN A 450 19.96 -3.34 1.11
C GLN A 450 20.82 -4.55 0.75
N GLY A 451 20.27 -5.50 -0.02
CA GLY A 451 20.96 -6.75 -0.37
C GLY A 451 21.31 -7.65 0.82
N LYS A 452 20.87 -7.34 2.05
CA LYS A 452 21.04 -8.22 3.20
C LYS A 452 19.97 -9.30 3.21
N THR A 453 20.36 -10.48 3.65
CA THR A 453 19.49 -11.65 3.80
C THR A 453 20.00 -12.47 4.97
N CYS A 454 19.09 -12.91 5.83
CA CYS A 454 19.36 -13.96 6.80
C CYS A 454 18.77 -15.27 6.27
N TYR A 455 19.45 -16.39 6.48
CA TYR A 455 18.90 -17.68 6.04
C TYR A 455 19.26 -18.86 6.92
N SER A 456 18.50 -19.94 6.70
CA SER A 456 18.74 -21.30 7.15
C SER A 456 18.49 -22.25 5.98
N TYR A 457 19.53 -22.96 5.52
CA TYR A 457 19.42 -23.90 4.41
C TYR A 457 19.63 -25.34 4.83
N VAL A 458 18.79 -26.23 4.29
CA VAL A 458 18.92 -27.69 4.39
C VAL A 458 19.11 -28.16 5.84
N ASP A 459 20.30 -28.66 6.17
CA ASP A 459 20.76 -29.01 7.50
C ASP A 459 21.44 -27.81 8.15
N PRO A 460 20.71 -27.02 8.96
CA PRO A 460 20.75 -25.57 8.92
C PRO A 460 22.14 -24.96 8.84
N HIS A 461 22.58 -24.69 7.61
CA HIS A 461 23.62 -23.71 7.34
C HIS A 461 23.02 -22.32 7.52
N MET A 462 23.51 -21.61 8.52
CA MET A 462 22.96 -20.33 8.94
C MET A 462 23.81 -19.18 8.42
N ARG A 463 23.14 -18.09 8.05
CA ARG A 463 23.76 -16.79 7.82
C ARG A 463 22.94 -15.70 8.48
N SER A 464 23.57 -14.87 9.29
CA SER A 464 22.95 -13.66 9.87
C SER A 464 22.76 -12.56 8.81
N PHE A 465 21.98 -11.54 9.14
CA PHE A 465 21.80 -10.40 8.22
C PHE A 465 23.12 -9.69 7.87
N ASP A 466 24.07 -9.61 8.81
CA ASP A 466 25.37 -8.95 8.60
C ASP A 466 26.45 -9.88 8.04
N GLY A 467 26.07 -11.09 7.65
CA GLY A 467 26.90 -12.00 6.87
C GLY A 467 27.77 -12.93 7.70
N ARG A 468 27.46 -13.13 8.98
CA ARG A 468 28.12 -14.14 9.82
C ARG A 468 27.56 -15.53 9.50
N TYR A 469 28.44 -16.42 9.03
CA TYR A 469 28.13 -17.81 8.75
C TYR A 469 28.34 -18.68 9.99
N TYR A 470 27.43 -19.63 10.23
CA TYR A 470 27.56 -20.60 11.31
C TYR A 470 26.64 -21.81 11.11
N GLU A 471 26.93 -22.89 11.84
CA GLU A 471 26.15 -24.12 11.80
C GLU A 471 25.15 -24.20 12.95
N ASN A 472 23.93 -24.67 12.70
CA ASN A 472 22.96 -25.00 13.75
C ASN A 472 22.37 -26.41 13.59
N GLN A 473 23.07 -27.39 14.16
CA GLN A 473 22.67 -28.80 14.14
C GLN A 473 21.79 -29.20 15.35
N ASN A 474 21.29 -28.22 16.11
CA ASN A 474 20.49 -28.47 17.30
C ASN A 474 19.02 -28.76 16.95
N ILE A 475 18.41 -29.72 17.68
CA ILE A 475 17.00 -30.07 17.55
C ILE A 475 16.20 -29.24 18.56
N ALA A 476 15.52 -28.20 18.09
CA ALA A 476 14.61 -27.41 18.91
C ALA A 476 13.64 -26.59 18.03
N ILE A 477 12.82 -25.78 18.69
CA ILE A 477 12.13 -24.67 18.05
C ILE A 477 12.92 -23.41 18.42
N PHE A 478 13.25 -22.59 17.41
CA PHE A 478 14.07 -21.40 17.57
C PHE A 478 13.33 -20.16 17.12
N VAL A 479 13.61 -19.03 17.76
CA VAL A 479 13.30 -17.70 17.19
C VAL A 479 14.35 -17.41 16.12
N LEU A 480 13.95 -17.54 14.85
CA LEU A 480 14.82 -17.21 13.72
C LEU A 480 14.99 -15.69 13.62
N TYR A 481 13.87 -14.97 13.70
CA TYR A 481 13.82 -13.50 13.68
C TYR A 481 12.73 -13.02 14.61
N ARG A 482 13.00 -11.93 15.33
CA ARG A 482 12.01 -11.15 16.08
C ARG A 482 12.35 -9.67 15.99
N HIS A 483 11.32 -8.84 15.85
CA HIS A 483 11.47 -7.40 15.92
C HIS A 483 11.29 -6.91 17.36
N LYS A 484 12.17 -6.04 17.84
CA LYS A 484 12.17 -5.56 19.25
C LYS A 484 10.94 -4.74 19.63
N LEU A 485 10.50 -3.84 18.75
CA LEU A 485 9.38 -2.92 19.00
C LEU A 485 8.03 -3.36 18.42
N SER A 486 8.02 -4.08 17.30
CA SER A 486 6.80 -4.53 16.64
C SER A 486 6.50 -5.99 16.98
N LYS A 487 5.24 -6.40 16.89
CA LYS A 487 4.80 -7.74 17.26
C LYS A 487 4.97 -8.72 16.08
N GLN A 488 6.16 -8.77 15.48
CA GLN A 488 6.50 -9.66 14.36
C GLN A 488 7.59 -10.64 14.78
N GLU A 489 7.39 -11.91 14.47
CA GLU A 489 8.31 -12.99 14.84
C GLU A 489 8.21 -14.15 13.84
N VAL A 490 9.36 -14.77 13.56
CA VAL A 490 9.49 -15.98 12.74
C VAL A 490 10.14 -17.06 13.59
N GLN A 491 9.43 -18.17 13.75
CA GLN A 491 9.93 -19.35 14.45
C GLN A 491 10.27 -20.44 13.44
N MET A 492 11.38 -21.14 13.67
CA MET A 492 11.83 -22.29 12.90
C MET A 492 11.84 -23.54 13.80
N LYS A 493 11.37 -24.68 13.28
CA LYS A 493 11.49 -25.97 13.96
C LYS A 493 12.41 -26.89 13.17
N THR A 494 13.32 -27.53 13.88
CA THR A 494 14.28 -28.49 13.33
C THR A 494 14.00 -29.91 13.83
N ARG A 495 14.33 -30.91 13.01
CA ARG A 495 14.25 -32.35 13.34
C ARG A 495 15.43 -33.10 12.74
N ARG A 496 15.65 -34.36 13.10
CA ARG A 496 16.56 -35.23 12.34
C ARG A 496 15.93 -35.61 11.00
N CYS A 497 16.64 -35.37 9.91
CA CYS A 497 16.21 -35.71 8.55
C CYS A 497 16.97 -36.92 7.97
N ASN A 498 18.10 -37.30 8.57
CA ASN A 498 18.83 -38.53 8.25
C ASN A 498 19.55 -39.06 9.50
N ASN A 499 20.45 -40.03 9.35
CA ASN A 499 21.17 -40.65 10.48
C ASN A 499 22.21 -39.74 11.15
N VAL A 500 22.49 -38.56 10.59
CA VAL A 500 23.67 -37.78 10.96
C VAL A 500 23.38 -36.27 11.13
N ALA A 501 22.44 -35.71 10.37
CA ALA A 501 22.15 -34.28 10.26
C ALA A 501 20.74 -33.92 10.79
N THR A 502 20.62 -32.66 11.21
CA THR A 502 19.36 -32.02 11.62
C THR A 502 18.92 -31.11 10.48
N CYS A 503 17.64 -31.11 10.08
CA CYS A 503 17.09 -30.23 9.04
C CYS A 503 15.98 -29.33 9.57
N ALA A 504 15.83 -28.13 8.99
CA ALA A 504 14.64 -27.31 9.16
C ALA A 504 13.44 -28.00 8.48
N CYS A 505 12.34 -28.16 9.21
CA CYS A 505 11.14 -28.86 8.72
C CYS A 505 9.84 -28.09 8.93
N ALA A 506 9.83 -27.02 9.73
CA ALA A 506 8.68 -26.16 9.86
C ALA A 506 9.05 -24.69 10.11
N VAL A 507 8.19 -23.79 9.66
CA VAL A 507 8.27 -22.35 9.91
C VAL A 507 6.89 -21.81 10.30
N ALA A 508 6.88 -20.92 11.30
CA ALA A 508 5.70 -20.18 11.71
C ALA A 508 6.01 -18.68 11.68
N VAL A 509 5.24 -17.93 10.89
CA VAL A 509 5.38 -16.48 10.74
C VAL A 509 4.19 -15.80 11.42
N ARG A 510 4.50 -14.90 12.34
CA ARG A 510 3.51 -14.17 13.13
C ARG A 510 3.64 -12.67 12.91
N ALA A 511 2.51 -12.00 12.74
CA ALA A 511 2.38 -10.56 12.91
C ALA A 511 1.13 -10.26 13.74
N GLY A 512 1.31 -9.71 14.94
CA GLY A 512 0.22 -9.42 15.87
C GLY A 512 -0.59 -10.67 16.21
N GLY A 513 -1.88 -10.63 15.86
CA GLY A 513 -2.83 -11.70 16.06
C GLY A 513 -2.85 -12.75 14.93
N ASP A 514 -2.14 -12.53 13.84
CA ASP A 514 -2.11 -13.41 12.67
C ASP A 514 -0.91 -14.36 12.69
N ILE A 515 -1.14 -15.61 12.31
CA ILE A 515 -0.12 -16.66 12.27
C ILE A 515 -0.32 -17.50 11.01
N PHE A 516 0.72 -17.58 10.19
CA PHE A 516 0.82 -18.50 9.05
C PHE A 516 1.88 -19.57 9.33
N LEU A 517 1.57 -20.81 8.98
CA LEU A 517 2.34 -21.99 9.34
C LEU A 517 2.60 -22.87 8.12
N ILE A 518 3.84 -23.30 7.96
CA ILE A 518 4.24 -24.45 7.14
C ILE A 518 4.90 -25.45 8.09
N ASP A 519 4.25 -26.58 8.37
CA ASP A 519 4.76 -27.65 9.24
C ASP A 519 4.84 -28.97 8.48
N LEU A 520 6.06 -29.31 8.03
CA LEU A 520 6.36 -30.56 7.34
C LEU A 520 7.11 -31.55 8.26
N CYS A 521 7.25 -31.23 9.56
CA CYS A 521 7.95 -32.08 10.53
C CYS A 521 7.18 -33.36 10.89
N GLY A 522 5.89 -33.43 10.55
CA GLY A 522 5.04 -34.61 10.75
C GLY A 522 4.50 -35.15 9.43
N THR A 523 3.95 -36.36 9.47
CA THR A 523 3.18 -36.95 8.39
C THR A 523 1.69 -37.01 8.81
N PRO A 524 0.78 -36.27 8.15
CA PRO A 524 1.02 -35.43 6.97
C PRO A 524 1.58 -34.04 7.29
N GLY A 525 2.27 -33.45 6.31
CA GLY A 525 2.65 -32.03 6.33
C GLY A 525 1.44 -31.10 6.18
N VAL A 526 1.51 -29.90 6.76
CA VAL A 526 0.41 -28.93 6.81
C VAL A 526 0.89 -27.53 6.43
N ILE A 527 0.16 -26.87 5.54
CA ILE A 527 0.36 -25.46 5.17
C ILE A 527 -0.96 -24.74 5.38
N LYS A 528 -1.03 -23.76 6.29
CA LYS A 528 -2.30 -23.06 6.60
C LYS A 528 -2.13 -21.75 7.37
N HIS A 529 -3.16 -20.91 7.32
CA HIS A 529 -3.37 -19.85 8.30
C HIS A 529 -3.92 -20.44 9.61
N VAL A 530 -3.17 -20.31 10.71
CA VAL A 530 -3.59 -20.73 12.06
C VAL A 530 -4.46 -19.64 12.71
N SER A 531 -4.13 -18.38 12.46
CA SER A 531 -4.89 -17.23 12.96
C SER A 531 -4.96 -16.12 11.90
N CYS A 532 -6.14 -15.51 11.79
CA CYS A 532 -6.49 -14.40 10.89
C CYS A 532 -7.35 -13.40 11.68
N LYS A 533 -6.83 -12.92 12.82
CA LYS A 533 -7.57 -11.96 13.65
C LYS A 533 -7.61 -10.58 13.00
N GLU A 534 -6.51 -10.20 12.36
CA GLU A 534 -6.25 -8.85 11.86
C GLU A 534 -6.13 -8.81 10.33
N ASN A 535 -5.79 -9.94 9.69
CA ASN A 535 -5.59 -10.08 8.24
C ASN A 535 -4.51 -9.13 7.69
N ILE A 536 -3.34 -9.13 8.33
CA ILE A 536 -2.21 -8.22 8.10
C ILE A 536 -0.97 -8.91 7.51
N LEU A 537 -0.91 -10.24 7.56
CA LEU A 537 0.07 -11.03 6.81
C LEU A 537 -0.38 -11.18 5.35
N ASP A 538 0.49 -10.84 4.40
CA ASP A 538 0.25 -11.09 2.97
C ASP A 538 1.05 -12.32 2.52
N VAL A 539 0.36 -13.43 2.28
CA VAL A 539 0.96 -14.71 1.90
C VAL A 539 0.74 -14.97 0.42
N ARG A 540 1.84 -15.19 -0.31
CA ARG A 540 1.86 -15.44 -1.75
C ARG A 540 2.44 -16.82 -2.02
N GLN A 541 1.68 -17.63 -2.74
CA GLN A 541 2.19 -18.86 -3.33
C GLN A 541 2.80 -18.52 -4.69
N ILE A 542 4.13 -18.55 -4.76
CA ILE A 542 4.86 -18.34 -6.01
C ILE A 542 4.73 -19.59 -6.88
N SER A 543 4.85 -20.74 -6.23
CA SER A 543 4.85 -22.08 -6.79
C SER A 543 4.29 -23.04 -5.71
N PRO A 544 3.77 -24.23 -6.06
CA PRO A 544 3.48 -25.30 -5.13
C PRO A 544 4.53 -25.52 -4.01
N TYR A 545 5.81 -25.28 -4.30
CA TYR A 545 6.94 -25.49 -3.40
C TYR A 545 7.58 -24.19 -2.88
N MET A 546 7.10 -23.02 -3.29
CA MET A 546 7.70 -21.73 -2.92
C MET A 546 6.65 -20.73 -2.42
N TYR A 547 6.86 -20.19 -1.23
CA TYR A 547 5.96 -19.26 -0.56
C TYR A 547 6.72 -18.00 -0.14
N GLN A 548 6.12 -16.84 -0.40
CA GLN A 548 6.58 -15.55 0.10
C GLN A 548 5.56 -14.99 1.09
N ILE A 549 6.01 -14.64 2.28
CA ILE A 549 5.18 -14.14 3.37
C ILE A 549 5.67 -12.74 3.71
N TYR A 550 4.87 -11.73 3.39
CA TYR A 550 5.16 -10.34 3.66
C TYR A 550 4.53 -9.92 4.99
N MET A 551 5.38 -9.47 5.91
CA MET A 551 4.95 -8.96 7.20
C MET A 551 4.61 -7.44 7.11
N PRO A 552 3.84 -6.88 8.07
CA PRO A 552 3.44 -5.48 8.07
C PRO A 552 4.56 -4.44 7.90
N LEU A 553 5.76 -4.72 8.43
CA LEU A 553 6.92 -3.82 8.25
C LEU A 553 7.71 -4.09 6.95
N ARG A 554 7.14 -4.82 5.99
CA ARG A 554 7.79 -5.20 4.71
C ARG A 554 8.98 -6.15 4.83
N THR A 555 9.28 -6.65 6.01
CA THR A 555 10.10 -7.85 6.18
C THR A 555 9.44 -9.01 5.40
N MET A 556 10.19 -9.66 4.52
CA MET A 556 9.69 -10.77 3.70
C MET A 556 10.36 -12.07 4.13
N VAL A 557 9.55 -13.11 4.34
CA VAL A 557 10.03 -14.48 4.53
C VAL A 557 9.79 -15.25 3.24
N SER A 558 10.85 -15.77 2.63
CA SER A 558 10.76 -16.68 1.49
C SER A 558 11.04 -18.10 1.98
N VAL A 559 10.15 -19.03 1.64
CA VAL A 559 10.18 -20.43 2.07
C VAL A 559 10.19 -21.32 0.84
N SER A 560 11.27 -22.06 0.63
CA SER A 560 11.38 -23.06 -0.42
C SER A 560 11.30 -24.46 0.20
N ILE A 561 10.39 -25.28 -0.31
CA ILE A 561 10.16 -26.64 0.14
C ILE A 561 10.94 -27.57 -0.78
N ASN A 562 11.87 -28.32 -0.20
CA ASN A 562 12.72 -29.24 -0.94
C ASN A 562 12.20 -30.67 -0.76
N THR A 563 11.80 -31.30 -1.86
CA THR A 563 11.30 -32.68 -1.89
C THR A 563 12.29 -33.59 -2.59
N TRP A 564 12.96 -34.44 -1.82
CA TRP A 564 13.89 -35.44 -2.34
C TRP A 564 13.24 -36.81 -2.46
N TRP A 565 13.65 -37.57 -3.48
CA TRP A 565 13.12 -38.91 -3.75
C TRP A 565 13.47 -39.89 -2.62
N GLY A 566 12.57 -40.03 -1.65
CA GLY A 566 12.68 -40.99 -0.54
C GLY A 566 13.18 -40.41 0.79
N TYR A 567 13.40 -39.10 0.90
CA TYR A 567 13.72 -38.41 2.15
C TYR A 567 12.58 -37.50 2.59
N GLU A 568 12.52 -37.21 3.90
CA GLU A 568 11.53 -36.30 4.48
C GLU A 568 11.74 -34.87 3.93
N SER A 569 10.65 -34.13 3.66
CA SER A 569 10.74 -32.76 3.12
C SER A 569 11.49 -31.82 4.07
N THR A 570 12.36 -30.98 3.51
CA THR A 570 13.14 -29.96 4.23
C THR A 570 12.79 -28.56 3.73
N LEU A 571 13.12 -27.54 4.53
CA LEU A 571 12.84 -26.15 4.22
C LEU A 571 14.13 -25.33 4.07
N ASN A 572 14.20 -24.53 3.02
CA ASN A 572 15.09 -23.39 2.97
C ASN A 572 14.30 -22.15 3.40
N LEU A 573 14.83 -21.44 4.40
CA LEU A 573 14.20 -20.24 4.96
C LEU A 573 15.10 -19.05 4.68
N ASN A 574 14.54 -18.03 4.02
CA ASN A 574 15.16 -16.75 3.77
C ASN A 574 14.35 -15.64 4.43
N ILE A 575 15.01 -14.74 5.14
CA ILE A 575 14.42 -13.52 5.68
C ILE A 575 15.12 -12.34 5.04
N TYR A 576 14.33 -11.51 4.38
CA TYR A 576 14.78 -10.27 3.77
C TYR A 576 14.31 -9.09 4.63
N PRO A 577 15.23 -8.32 5.21
CA PRO A 577 14.89 -7.21 6.08
C PRO A 577 14.40 -6.01 5.28
N SER A 578 13.66 -5.14 5.98
CA SER A 578 13.25 -3.81 5.55
C SER A 578 14.11 -2.74 6.20
N VAL A 579 13.93 -1.49 5.79
CA VAL A 579 14.52 -0.33 6.47
C VAL A 579 14.11 -0.20 7.94
N LYS A 580 12.95 -0.75 8.33
CA LYS A 580 12.45 -0.70 9.72
C LYS A 580 13.12 -1.72 10.64
N ASP A 581 13.76 -2.72 10.06
CA ASP A 581 14.46 -3.77 10.80
C ASP A 581 15.84 -3.33 11.29
N VAL A 582 16.41 -2.25 10.73
CA VAL A 582 17.76 -1.78 11.07
C VAL A 582 17.86 -1.45 12.56
N GLN A 583 18.77 -2.14 13.26
CA GLN A 583 18.98 -2.14 14.71
C GLN A 583 17.82 -2.70 15.56
N GLN A 584 16.73 -3.13 14.92
CA GLN A 584 15.52 -3.62 15.58
C GLN A 584 15.37 -5.14 15.55
N THR A 585 16.27 -5.88 14.90
CA THR A 585 16.22 -7.34 14.85
C THR A 585 16.90 -8.01 16.04
N GLU A 586 16.41 -9.19 16.39
CA GLU A 586 17.03 -10.15 17.29
C GLU A 586 16.60 -11.59 16.90
N GLY A 587 17.23 -12.61 17.50
CA GLY A 587 17.05 -14.02 17.12
C GLY A 587 18.31 -14.59 16.48
N LEU A 588 18.18 -15.78 15.88
CA LEU A 588 19.27 -16.43 15.14
C LEU A 588 19.79 -15.60 13.95
N CYS A 589 18.98 -14.69 13.40
CA CYS A 589 19.39 -13.78 12.33
C CYS A 589 20.29 -12.63 12.78
N GLY A 590 20.54 -12.47 14.08
CA GLY A 590 21.41 -11.43 14.62
C GLY A 590 20.81 -10.03 14.61
N VAL A 591 21.64 -9.02 14.82
CA VAL A 591 21.26 -7.60 14.93
C VAL A 591 21.67 -6.90 13.64
N LEU A 592 20.71 -6.46 12.83
CA LEU A 592 20.98 -5.80 11.55
C LEU A 592 21.61 -4.41 11.77
N ASN A 593 22.93 -4.31 11.73
CA ASN A 593 23.67 -3.08 11.99
C ASN A 593 25.03 -2.97 11.25
N ASP A 594 25.28 -3.82 10.25
CA ASP A 594 26.55 -3.97 9.53
C ASP A 594 27.73 -4.46 10.40
N ASN A 595 27.47 -5.06 11.57
CA ASN A 595 28.50 -5.57 12.48
C ASN A 595 28.30 -7.07 12.79
N PRO A 596 28.93 -7.98 12.04
CA PRO A 596 28.81 -9.42 12.30
C PRO A 596 29.40 -9.84 13.67
N GLY A 597 30.18 -8.98 14.33
CA GLY A 597 30.77 -9.27 15.64
C GLY A 597 29.74 -9.43 16.76
N ASP A 598 28.57 -8.78 16.65
CA ASP A 598 27.52 -8.80 17.67
C ASP A 598 26.30 -9.66 17.30
N ASP A 599 26.31 -10.31 16.14
CA ASP A 599 25.21 -11.17 15.70
C ASP A 599 24.91 -12.34 16.65
N PHE A 600 25.89 -12.78 17.42
CA PHE A 600 25.70 -13.80 18.46
C PHE A 600 25.16 -13.23 19.78
N THR A 601 24.33 -12.20 19.70
CA THR A 601 23.65 -11.61 20.86
C THR A 601 22.51 -12.53 21.33
N THR A 602 22.58 -12.96 22.58
CA THR A 602 21.56 -13.76 23.28
C THR A 602 20.33 -12.93 23.64
N PRO A 603 19.20 -13.57 24.02
CA PRO A 603 18.02 -12.84 24.52
C PRO A 603 18.30 -11.95 25.73
N SER A 604 19.34 -12.28 26.52
CA SER A 604 19.79 -11.48 27.67
C SER A 604 20.68 -10.28 27.31
N GLY A 605 21.05 -10.13 26.03
CA GLY A 605 21.93 -9.06 25.56
C GLY A 605 23.44 -9.34 25.63
N TYR A 606 23.84 -10.56 26.05
CA TYR A 606 25.25 -10.98 26.03
C TYR A 606 25.64 -11.52 24.65
N ILE A 607 26.86 -11.23 24.20
CA ILE A 607 27.41 -11.79 22.95
C ILE A 607 28.12 -13.11 23.28
N GLU A 608 27.63 -14.21 22.72
CA GLU A 608 28.24 -15.53 22.86
C GLU A 608 29.40 -15.73 21.87
N PRO A 609 30.51 -16.37 22.28
CA PRO A 609 31.60 -16.69 21.37
C PRO A 609 31.32 -17.94 20.52
N GLY A 610 30.54 -18.89 21.05
CA GLY A 610 30.24 -20.17 20.41
C GLY A 610 28.89 -20.17 19.68
N ASN A 611 28.85 -20.78 18.49
CA ASN A 611 27.62 -20.90 17.70
C ASN A 611 26.57 -21.79 18.37
N ASN A 612 27.00 -22.84 19.08
CA ASN A 612 26.10 -23.81 19.70
C ASN A 612 25.38 -23.21 20.91
N GLU A 613 26.12 -22.54 21.79
CA GLU A 613 25.59 -21.82 22.95
C GLU A 613 24.67 -20.68 22.50
N PHE A 614 25.08 -19.90 21.49
CA PHE A 614 24.25 -18.88 20.86
C PHE A 614 22.93 -19.46 20.33
N SER A 615 23.01 -20.53 19.52
CA SER A 615 21.82 -21.13 18.89
C SER A 615 20.83 -21.65 19.94
N LEU A 616 21.34 -22.36 20.96
CA LEU A 616 20.52 -22.90 22.05
C LEU A 616 19.90 -21.80 22.92
N SER A 617 20.56 -20.64 23.07
CA SER A 617 20.00 -19.51 23.83
C SER A 617 18.70 -18.97 23.23
N TRP A 618 18.51 -19.14 21.92
CA TRP A 618 17.30 -18.73 21.18
C TRP A 618 16.28 -19.86 21.01
N SER A 619 16.48 -21.00 21.66
CA SER A 619 15.48 -22.06 21.70
C SER A 619 14.30 -21.67 22.60
N ILE A 620 13.10 -22.05 22.21
CA ILE A 620 11.86 -21.74 22.95
C ILE A 620 11.17 -23.00 23.45
N GLN A 621 10.39 -22.84 24.52
CA GLN A 621 9.58 -23.91 25.08
C GLN A 621 8.32 -24.14 24.25
N GLN A 622 7.75 -25.35 24.35
CA GLN A 622 6.53 -25.72 23.62
C GLN A 622 5.34 -24.78 23.91
N ALA A 623 5.28 -24.19 25.10
CA ALA A 623 4.22 -23.26 25.48
C ALA A 623 4.25 -21.93 24.70
N ASP A 624 5.42 -21.49 24.27
CA ASP A 624 5.64 -20.24 23.53
C ASP A 624 5.65 -20.46 22.00
N SER A 625 5.48 -21.72 21.58
CA SER A 625 5.55 -22.15 20.20
C SER A 625 4.30 -21.77 19.39
N PHE A 626 4.51 -21.13 18.24
CA PHE A 626 3.43 -20.87 17.26
C PHE A 626 3.00 -22.13 16.51
N PHE A 627 3.75 -23.23 16.65
CA PHE A 627 3.37 -24.52 16.13
C PHE A 627 2.24 -25.16 16.97
N ASP A 628 1.91 -24.65 18.17
CA ASP A 628 0.85 -25.16 19.05
C ASP A 628 -0.45 -24.32 19.09
N PRO A 629 -1.57 -24.80 18.53
CA PRO A 629 -2.83 -24.05 18.39
C PRO A 629 -3.55 -23.78 19.73
N VAL A 630 -3.07 -24.35 20.84
CA VAL A 630 -3.74 -24.27 22.15
C VAL A 630 -3.47 -22.96 22.89
N ASN A 631 -2.38 -22.24 22.59
CA ASN A 631 -1.87 -21.14 23.43
C ASN A 631 -1.47 -19.86 22.68
N HIS A 632 -2.16 -19.47 21.61
CA HIS A 632 -1.90 -18.16 20.99
C HIS A 632 -2.68 -17.06 21.70
N ASP A 633 -2.06 -16.49 22.74
CA ASP A 633 -2.53 -15.26 23.36
C ASP A 633 -2.81 -14.21 22.28
N PRO A 634 -3.97 -13.52 22.31
CA PRO A 634 -4.30 -12.45 21.37
C PRO A 634 -3.42 -11.24 21.68
N LEU A 635 -2.13 -11.28 21.32
CA LEU A 635 -1.38 -10.04 21.17
C LEU A 635 -1.97 -9.33 19.96
N VAL A 636 -2.83 -8.36 20.23
CA VAL A 636 -3.39 -7.44 19.23
C VAL A 636 -2.27 -6.51 18.79
N TRP A 637 -2.15 -6.27 17.49
CA TRP A 637 -1.24 -5.27 16.94
C TRP A 637 -1.53 -3.89 17.54
N ASP A 638 -0.51 -3.08 17.80
CA ASP A 638 -0.74 -1.74 18.34
C ASP A 638 -1.38 -0.84 17.26
N GLU A 639 -2.54 -0.26 17.55
CA GLU A 639 -3.24 0.66 16.63
C GLU A 639 -2.37 1.88 16.25
N ASN A 640 -1.35 2.20 17.04
CA ASN A 640 -0.41 3.30 16.77
C ASN A 640 0.74 2.92 15.81
N ALA A 641 0.94 1.64 15.50
CA ALA A 641 1.92 1.22 14.51
C ALA A 641 1.35 1.43 13.11
N LEU A 642 1.98 2.31 12.32
CA LEU A 642 1.56 2.69 10.97
C LEU A 642 1.78 1.55 9.97
N PHE A 643 0.72 0.89 9.51
CA PHE A 643 0.81 -0.05 8.37
C PHE A 643 -0.48 0.00 7.54
N CYS A 644 -0.38 -0.44 6.27
CA CYS A 644 -1.49 -0.47 5.32
C CYS A 644 -1.68 -1.88 4.79
N VAL A 645 -2.91 -2.38 4.90
CA VAL A 645 -3.33 -3.65 4.28
C VAL A 645 -4.00 -3.34 2.96
N CYS A 646 -3.48 -3.91 1.88
CA CYS A 646 -4.17 -3.89 0.58
C CYS A 646 -5.16 -5.05 0.51
N PRO A 647 -6.48 -4.80 0.49
CA PRO A 647 -7.44 -5.89 0.42
C PRO A 647 -7.41 -6.52 -0.97
N ALA A 648 -6.71 -7.64 -1.10
CA ALA A 648 -6.89 -8.56 -2.21
C ALA A 648 -8.31 -9.14 -2.11
N ALA A 649 -9.24 -8.57 -2.88
CA ALA A 649 -10.60 -9.08 -3.08
C ALA A 649 -11.32 -9.54 -1.79
N LEU A 650 -11.58 -8.61 -0.87
CA LEU A 650 -12.61 -8.82 0.16
C LEU A 650 -13.98 -8.97 -0.53
N ASN A 651 -14.33 -10.20 -0.86
CA ASN A 651 -15.71 -10.54 -1.18
C ASN A 651 -16.53 -10.43 0.13
N THR A 652 -17.49 -9.51 0.13
CA THR A 652 -18.73 -9.46 0.93
C THR A 652 -18.82 -8.50 2.16
N ALA A 653 -19.61 -7.43 1.93
CA ALA A 653 -20.90 -7.18 2.60
C ALA A 653 -20.99 -6.58 4.02
N THR A 654 -19.98 -5.87 4.57
CA THR A 654 -20.16 -5.19 5.88
C THR A 654 -19.67 -3.74 6.01
N LEU A 655 -19.45 -3.00 4.92
CA LEU A 655 -19.27 -1.54 5.00
C LEU A 655 -20.54 -0.80 4.53
N PRO A 656 -21.04 0.22 5.26
CA PRO A 656 -22.13 1.06 4.79
C PRO A 656 -21.70 1.73 3.48
N SER A 657 -22.45 1.45 2.41
CA SER A 657 -22.20 1.98 1.09
C SER A 657 -22.33 3.51 1.06
N THR A 658 -21.22 4.24 1.05
CA THR A 658 -21.15 5.59 0.49
C THR A 658 -20.58 5.50 -0.91
N SER A 659 -21.36 6.00 -1.87
CA SER A 659 -21.16 5.93 -3.31
C SER A 659 -19.95 6.72 -3.81
N SER A 660 -19.01 6.06 -4.49
CA SER A 660 -18.62 6.30 -5.90
C SER A 660 -17.20 5.77 -6.19
N GLY A 661 -17.12 4.60 -6.83
CA GLY A 661 -16.03 4.21 -7.74
C GLY A 661 -14.56 4.33 -7.30
N SER A 662 -14.07 3.41 -6.47
CA SER A 662 -12.73 2.82 -6.61
C SER A 662 -12.74 1.40 -6.04
N LYS A 663 -12.26 0.42 -6.82
CA LYS A 663 -11.89 -0.90 -6.32
C LYS A 663 -10.46 -0.77 -5.75
N PHE A 664 -10.20 -1.40 -4.60
CA PHE A 664 -8.88 -1.55 -3.93
C PHE A 664 -8.36 -0.32 -3.16
N ASP A 665 -9.12 0.24 -2.23
CA ASP A 665 -8.56 1.18 -1.24
C ASP A 665 -7.87 0.40 -0.10
N PRO A 666 -6.62 0.72 0.31
CA PRO A 666 -5.98 0.09 1.46
C PRO A 666 -6.66 0.49 2.77
N VAL A 667 -6.67 -0.44 3.72
CA VAL A 667 -7.08 -0.19 5.11
C VAL A 667 -5.81 0.05 5.91
N CYS A 668 -5.62 1.27 6.41
CA CYS A 668 -4.44 1.65 7.20
C CYS A 668 -4.84 2.02 8.64
N SER A 669 -4.01 1.64 9.62
CA SER A 669 -4.22 1.89 11.06
C SER A 669 -4.14 3.38 11.44
N ALA A 670 -3.35 4.16 10.69
CA ALA A 670 -3.37 5.61 10.66
C ALA A 670 -3.47 6.07 9.20
N SER A 671 -3.74 7.36 8.97
CA SER A 671 -3.98 7.98 7.66
C SER A 671 -2.79 7.92 6.68
N LEU A 672 -2.14 6.77 6.48
CA LEU A 672 -1.28 6.52 5.33
C LEU A 672 -2.15 6.35 4.08
N SER A 673 -1.75 7.03 3.01
CA SER A 673 -2.23 6.73 1.66
C SER A 673 -1.18 5.85 1.01
N LEU A 674 -1.32 4.53 1.13
CA LEU A 674 -0.78 3.66 0.08
C LEU A 674 -1.78 3.65 -1.08
N SER A 675 -1.29 3.51 -2.29
CA SER A 675 -2.10 3.11 -3.44
C SER A 675 -1.92 1.61 -3.59
N CYS A 676 -2.98 0.82 -3.43
CA CYS A 676 -2.97 -0.57 -3.86
C CYS A 676 -3.01 -0.56 -5.38
N SER A 677 -1.85 -0.34 -5.99
CA SER A 677 -1.74 -0.41 -7.42
C SER A 677 -1.96 -1.85 -7.82
N THR A 678 -2.90 -2.08 -8.74
CA THR A 678 -3.01 -3.35 -9.46
C THR A 678 -1.78 -3.66 -10.32
N LYS A 679 -0.77 -2.76 -10.33
CA LYS A 679 0.55 -2.92 -10.94
C LYS A 679 1.67 -3.18 -9.93
N ASP A 680 1.39 -3.38 -8.64
CA ASP A 680 2.36 -4.11 -7.83
C ASP A 680 2.34 -5.54 -8.38
N THR A 681 3.25 -5.83 -9.33
CA THR A 681 3.56 -7.18 -9.78
C THR A 681 4.26 -7.92 -8.64
N VAL A 682 3.59 -8.03 -7.48
CA VAL A 682 3.99 -8.95 -6.43
C VAL A 682 3.87 -10.33 -7.06
N ARG A 683 4.99 -11.04 -7.08
CA ARG A 683 5.09 -12.35 -7.71
C ARG A 683 4.14 -13.33 -6.99
N GLY A 684 3.55 -14.25 -7.75
CA GLY A 684 2.72 -15.32 -7.22
C GLY A 684 1.27 -14.94 -6.93
N LYS A 685 0.46 -15.98 -6.75
CA LYS A 685 -0.97 -15.85 -6.43
C LYS A 685 -1.15 -15.69 -4.92
N PRO A 686 -2.12 -14.89 -4.44
CA PRO A 686 -2.49 -14.92 -3.02
C PRO A 686 -2.78 -16.37 -2.60
N TYR A 687 -2.12 -16.83 -1.54
CA TYR A 687 -2.55 -18.04 -0.86
C TYR A 687 -3.91 -17.74 -0.20
N GLU A 688 -4.84 -18.71 -0.23
CA GLU A 688 -6.27 -18.57 0.09
C GLU A 688 -6.64 -17.36 0.97
N THR A 689 -7.65 -16.56 0.58
CA THR A 689 -8.11 -15.41 1.38
C THR A 689 -8.30 -15.82 2.85
N CYS A 690 -7.76 -15.04 3.80
CA CYS A 690 -7.80 -15.22 5.26
C CYS A 690 -9.25 -15.22 5.80
N ASN A 691 -10.06 -16.19 5.37
CA ASN A 691 -11.47 -16.34 5.66
C ASN A 691 -11.65 -17.41 6.72
N ILE A 692 -11.17 -17.14 7.94
CA ILE A 692 -11.46 -17.99 9.10
C ILE A 692 -12.93 -17.85 9.55
N ARG A 693 -13.72 -16.92 8.97
CA ARG A 693 -15.09 -16.63 9.44
C ARG A 693 -16.17 -17.55 8.85
N SER A 694 -16.85 -18.25 9.77
CA SER A 694 -18.22 -18.80 9.73
C SER A 694 -18.44 -20.30 9.47
N LYS A 695 -17.42 -21.16 9.51
CA LYS A 695 -17.64 -22.60 9.78
C LYS A 695 -17.62 -22.89 11.29
N ARG A 696 -18.34 -22.10 12.10
CA ARG A 696 -18.41 -22.29 13.57
C ARG A 696 -18.92 -23.68 13.99
N SER A 697 -19.59 -24.41 13.09
CA SER A 697 -19.93 -25.83 13.32
C SER A 697 -18.83 -26.83 12.91
N LYS A 698 -17.87 -26.49 12.03
CA LYS A 698 -16.77 -27.40 11.64
C LYS A 698 -15.48 -27.21 12.46
N GLN A 699 -15.34 -26.08 13.17
CA GLN A 699 -14.09 -25.67 13.85
C GLN A 699 -13.89 -26.30 15.24
N SER A 700 -14.96 -26.81 15.86
CA SER A 700 -14.89 -27.55 17.13
C SER A 700 -14.16 -28.88 16.96
N LEU A 701 -14.34 -29.52 15.81
CA LEU A 701 -13.88 -30.88 15.58
C LEU A 701 -12.44 -30.93 15.03
N SER A 702 -12.03 -29.98 14.18
CA SER A 702 -10.64 -29.93 13.70
C SER A 702 -9.65 -29.66 14.84
N LYS A 703 -10.03 -28.87 15.85
CA LYS A 703 -9.22 -28.63 17.06
C LYS A 703 -9.06 -29.89 17.92
N GLU A 704 -10.09 -30.71 18.02
CA GLU A 704 -10.06 -31.96 18.78
C GLU A 704 -9.26 -33.05 18.04
N ILE A 705 -9.33 -33.07 16.70
CA ILE A 705 -8.55 -33.98 15.84
C ILE A 705 -7.07 -33.58 15.81
N GLU A 706 -6.73 -32.29 15.70
CA GLU A 706 -5.33 -31.82 15.84
C GLU A 706 -4.75 -32.20 17.21
N ARG A 707 -5.55 -32.12 18.28
CA ARG A 707 -5.15 -32.53 19.63
C ARG A 707 -4.87 -34.04 19.73
N ILE A 708 -5.66 -34.88 19.04
CA ILE A 708 -5.49 -36.34 19.04
C ILE A 708 -4.29 -36.78 18.17
N LEU A 709 -4.11 -36.17 16.99
CA LEU A 709 -3.00 -36.46 16.09
C LEU A 709 -1.65 -36.06 16.70
N ARG A 710 -1.56 -34.89 17.35
CA ARG A 710 -0.35 -34.44 18.06
C ARG A 710 0.04 -35.32 19.22
N LYS A 711 -0.93 -35.87 19.96
CA LYS A 711 -0.66 -36.75 21.11
C LYS A 711 0.04 -38.06 20.70
N LYS A 712 -0.12 -38.50 19.45
CA LYS A 712 0.62 -39.64 18.88
C LYS A 712 2.03 -39.29 18.41
N ILE A 713 2.26 -38.05 17.95
CA ILE A 713 3.55 -37.58 17.41
C ILE A 713 4.54 -37.29 18.54
N VAL A 714 4.09 -36.62 19.61
CA VAL A 714 4.94 -36.31 20.79
C VAL A 714 5.47 -37.57 21.47
N ASP A 715 4.69 -38.66 21.48
CA ASP A 715 5.12 -39.95 22.07
C ASP A 715 6.11 -40.74 21.19
N ASN A 716 6.27 -40.39 19.91
CA ASN A 716 7.17 -41.06 18.97
C ASN A 716 8.52 -40.34 18.80
N ASP A 717 8.56 -39.00 18.83
CA ASP A 717 9.82 -38.25 18.75
C ASP A 717 10.73 -38.51 19.98
N LEU A 718 10.15 -38.82 21.13
CA LEU A 718 10.88 -39.22 22.34
C LEU A 718 11.44 -40.66 22.29
N LYS A 719 11.03 -41.49 21.32
CA LYS A 719 11.42 -42.91 21.22
C LYS A 719 12.52 -43.19 20.19
N SER A 720 12.85 -42.25 19.32
CA SER A 720 13.99 -42.37 18.38
C SER A 720 15.29 -41.87 19.03
N HIS A 721 15.64 -42.47 20.17
CA HIS A 721 16.91 -42.24 20.84
C HIS A 721 17.62 -43.58 20.98
N ASN A 722 18.37 -43.94 19.93
CA ASN A 722 19.65 -44.66 19.96
C ASN A 722 19.93 -45.25 18.57
N VAL A 723 20.58 -44.47 17.71
CA VAL A 723 21.30 -45.00 16.54
C VAL A 723 22.71 -44.42 16.61
N GLU A 724 23.71 -45.29 16.63
CA GLU A 724 25.13 -44.93 16.69
C GLU A 724 25.54 -44.12 15.46
N LYS A 725 26.26 -43.01 15.67
CA LYS A 725 26.93 -42.23 14.61
C LYS A 725 27.96 -43.12 13.89
N ARG A 726 27.69 -43.46 12.62
CA ARG A 726 28.66 -43.87 11.57
C ARG A 726 28.13 -43.30 10.25
N SER A 727 28.91 -42.74 9.32
CA SER A 727 30.36 -42.74 9.06
C SER A 727 30.77 -41.34 8.61
N ILE A 728 31.87 -40.80 9.14
CA ILE A 728 32.58 -39.67 8.51
C ILE A 728 33.11 -40.19 7.17
N SER A 729 32.82 -39.51 6.06
CA SER A 729 33.43 -39.88 4.78
C SER A 729 34.94 -39.61 4.84
N ASN A 730 35.76 -40.36 4.08
CA ASN A 730 37.21 -40.10 4.02
C ASN A 730 37.56 -38.93 3.10
N ILE A 731 36.58 -38.13 2.67
CA ILE A 731 36.73 -37.05 1.70
C ILE A 731 37.23 -35.82 2.45
N THR A 732 38.31 -35.22 1.96
CA THR A 732 38.82 -33.97 2.51
C THR A 732 37.99 -32.78 2.04
N LEU A 733 38.00 -31.69 2.80
CA LEU A 733 37.29 -30.47 2.40
C LEU A 733 37.79 -29.91 1.06
N GLU A 734 39.08 -30.08 0.75
CA GLU A 734 39.68 -29.62 -0.50
C GLU A 734 39.17 -30.44 -1.70
N GLU A 735 39.16 -31.77 -1.59
CA GLU A 735 38.57 -32.65 -2.61
C GLU A 735 37.06 -32.36 -2.78
N ALA A 736 36.34 -32.14 -1.67
CA ALA A 736 34.92 -31.84 -1.73
C ALA A 736 34.61 -30.48 -2.40
N LEU A 737 35.43 -29.45 -2.15
CA LEU A 737 35.31 -28.15 -2.80
C LEU A 737 35.54 -28.26 -4.31
N GLU A 738 36.53 -29.04 -4.75
CA GLU A 738 36.80 -29.26 -6.17
C GLU A 738 35.61 -29.93 -6.87
N GLU A 739 35.09 -31.00 -6.29
CA GLU A 739 33.94 -31.74 -6.82
C GLU A 739 32.65 -30.89 -6.85
N CYS A 740 32.34 -30.18 -5.76
CA CYS A 740 31.19 -29.28 -5.72
C CYS A 740 31.32 -28.11 -6.70
N THR A 741 32.52 -27.52 -6.84
CA THR A 741 32.76 -26.45 -7.82
C THR A 741 32.52 -26.96 -9.25
N SER A 742 33.07 -28.14 -9.57
CA SER A 742 32.87 -28.78 -10.87
C SER A 742 31.39 -29.08 -11.12
N PHE A 743 30.67 -29.58 -10.12
CA PHE A 743 29.24 -29.84 -10.21
C PHE A 743 28.45 -28.57 -10.54
N PHE A 744 28.70 -27.46 -9.85
CA PHE A 744 28.00 -26.20 -10.05
C PHE A 744 28.13 -25.68 -11.49
N TYR A 745 29.36 -25.59 -12.01
CA TYR A 745 29.57 -25.04 -13.36
C TYR A 745 29.04 -25.95 -14.48
N ASN A 746 29.01 -27.27 -14.26
CA ASN A 746 28.55 -28.22 -15.27
C ASN A 746 27.03 -28.39 -15.26
N ASN A 747 26.42 -28.50 -14.09
CA ASN A 747 25.03 -28.95 -13.93
C ASN A 747 24.06 -27.83 -13.57
N CYS A 748 24.52 -26.71 -13.00
CA CYS A 748 23.62 -25.70 -12.44
C CYS A 748 23.50 -24.53 -13.40
N THR A 749 22.32 -24.33 -13.99
CA THR A 749 22.15 -23.35 -15.08
C THR A 749 22.47 -21.94 -14.61
N THR A 750 22.09 -21.61 -13.37
CA THR A 750 22.35 -20.29 -12.75
C THR A 750 23.83 -19.97 -12.61
N ALA A 751 24.68 -20.97 -12.36
CA ALA A 751 26.13 -20.77 -12.23
C ALA A 751 26.76 -20.25 -13.53
N LYS A 752 26.16 -20.55 -14.69
CA LYS A 752 26.64 -20.08 -16.00
C LYS A 752 26.42 -18.58 -16.22
N PHE A 753 25.57 -17.93 -15.40
CA PHE A 753 25.26 -16.50 -15.47
C PHE A 753 26.03 -15.64 -14.48
N GLU A 754 26.81 -16.24 -13.57
CA GLU A 754 27.48 -15.57 -12.46
C GLU A 754 28.16 -14.24 -12.84
N ALA A 755 28.91 -14.22 -13.94
CA ALA A 755 29.65 -13.04 -14.40
C ALA A 755 28.77 -11.86 -14.86
N GLN A 756 27.49 -12.07 -15.11
CA GLN A 756 26.52 -11.05 -15.54
C GLN A 756 25.60 -10.60 -14.39
N LEU A 757 25.65 -11.29 -13.25
CA LEU A 757 24.83 -11.03 -12.07
C LEU A 757 25.46 -9.95 -11.17
N PRO A 758 24.69 -9.35 -10.24
CA PRO A 758 25.25 -8.48 -9.21
C PRO A 758 26.39 -9.16 -8.44
N ASN A 759 27.41 -8.38 -8.03
CA ASN A 759 28.57 -8.91 -7.29
C ASN A 759 28.19 -9.61 -5.97
N SER A 760 27.07 -9.25 -5.34
CA SER A 760 26.53 -9.92 -4.16
C SER A 760 26.27 -11.42 -4.42
N ASN A 761 25.90 -11.78 -5.65
CA ASN A 761 25.59 -13.15 -6.03
C ASN A 761 26.83 -14.05 -6.17
N GLN A 762 27.98 -13.50 -6.56
CA GLN A 762 29.25 -14.25 -6.63
C GLN A 762 29.67 -14.77 -5.24
N ASN A 763 29.48 -13.97 -4.19
CA ASN A 763 29.69 -14.43 -2.82
C ASN A 763 28.66 -15.50 -2.39
N SER A 764 27.43 -15.39 -2.86
CA SER A 764 26.36 -16.39 -2.64
C SER A 764 26.68 -17.74 -3.28
N MET A 765 27.24 -17.72 -4.50
CA MET A 765 27.66 -18.94 -5.19
C MET A 765 28.77 -19.65 -4.42
N ASN A 766 29.82 -18.91 -4.02
CA ASN A 766 30.91 -19.45 -3.21
C ASN A 766 30.41 -20.01 -1.87
N SER A 767 29.41 -19.37 -1.25
CA SER A 767 28.77 -19.87 -0.03
C SER A 767 28.04 -21.20 -0.28
N SER A 768 27.26 -21.28 -1.35
CA SER A 768 26.52 -22.48 -1.73
C SER A 768 27.45 -23.65 -2.10
N ILE A 769 28.57 -23.38 -2.77
CA ILE A 769 29.62 -24.37 -3.05
C ILE A 769 30.27 -24.84 -1.75
N THR A 770 30.52 -23.93 -0.81
CA THR A 770 31.10 -24.27 0.50
C THR A 770 30.17 -25.19 1.30
N ASN A 771 28.87 -24.87 1.32
CA ASN A 771 27.86 -25.71 1.99
C ASN A 771 27.76 -27.09 1.33
N CYS A 772 27.74 -27.16 -0.01
CA CYS A 772 27.84 -28.42 -0.74
C CYS A 772 29.06 -29.25 -0.32
N ALA A 773 30.23 -28.60 -0.20
CA ALA A 773 31.45 -29.30 0.17
C ALA A 773 31.38 -29.82 1.62
N LEU A 774 30.82 -29.04 2.55
CA LEU A 774 30.60 -29.48 3.93
C LEU A 774 29.68 -30.71 3.98
N ASP A 775 28.56 -30.67 3.28
CA ASP A 775 27.63 -31.80 3.18
C ASP A 775 28.29 -33.03 2.58
N TYR A 776 29.07 -32.85 1.53
CA TYR A 776 29.74 -33.96 0.86
C TYR A 776 30.83 -34.57 1.73
N THR A 777 31.61 -33.77 2.48
CA THR A 777 32.56 -34.31 3.47
C THR A 777 31.86 -35.11 4.56
N TYR A 778 30.64 -34.72 4.93
CA TYR A 778 29.91 -35.36 6.02
C TYR A 778 29.18 -36.63 5.58
N THR A 779 28.51 -36.57 4.43
CA THR A 779 27.63 -37.62 3.92
C THR A 779 28.30 -38.56 2.93
N GLY A 780 29.30 -38.07 2.17
CA GLY A 780 29.86 -38.75 1.02
C GLY A 780 28.89 -38.88 -0.16
N ASP A 781 27.76 -38.15 -0.16
CA ASP A 781 26.71 -38.23 -1.18
C ASP A 781 26.58 -36.91 -1.96
N MET A 782 26.96 -36.93 -3.24
CA MET A 782 26.86 -35.77 -4.14
C MET A 782 25.43 -35.44 -4.57
N ALA A 783 24.44 -36.27 -4.24
CA ALA A 783 23.05 -35.95 -4.51
C ALA A 783 22.68 -34.58 -3.93
N LEU A 784 23.14 -34.25 -2.72
CA LEU A 784 22.84 -32.98 -2.05
C LEU A 784 23.32 -31.73 -2.82
N ALA A 785 24.25 -31.87 -3.77
CA ALA A 785 24.75 -30.74 -4.55
C ALA A 785 23.66 -30.04 -5.38
N SER A 786 22.65 -30.75 -5.90
CA SER A 786 21.57 -30.09 -6.65
C SER A 786 20.66 -29.23 -5.77
N LEU A 787 20.57 -29.54 -4.47
CA LEU A 787 19.84 -28.75 -3.50
C LEU A 787 20.50 -27.40 -3.26
N HIS A 788 21.83 -27.37 -3.19
CA HIS A 788 22.60 -26.13 -3.12
C HIS A 788 22.52 -25.32 -4.41
N CYS A 789 22.33 -25.97 -5.56
CA CYS A 789 22.08 -25.26 -6.82
C CYS A 789 20.70 -24.60 -6.87
N GLU A 790 19.64 -25.28 -6.40
CA GLU A 790 18.32 -24.66 -6.27
C GLU A 790 18.35 -23.51 -5.25
N THR A 791 19.09 -23.69 -4.16
CA THR A 791 19.31 -22.64 -3.16
C THR A 791 19.95 -21.40 -3.78
N TYR A 792 21.05 -21.57 -4.52
CA TYR A 792 21.71 -20.48 -5.23
C TYR A 792 20.80 -19.83 -6.29
N ARG A 793 20.05 -20.63 -7.06
CA ARG A 793 19.05 -20.11 -8.02
C ARG A 793 18.03 -19.22 -7.33
N SER A 794 17.47 -19.68 -6.21
CA SER A 794 16.47 -18.94 -5.45
C SER A 794 17.03 -17.62 -4.90
N GLU A 795 18.26 -17.61 -4.38
CA GLU A 795 18.91 -16.37 -3.92
C GLU A 795 19.09 -15.35 -5.04
N VAL A 796 19.53 -15.80 -6.22
CA VAL A 796 19.71 -14.94 -7.40
C VAL A 796 18.38 -14.38 -7.87
N ASP A 797 17.35 -15.23 -7.98
CA ASP A 797 16.01 -14.84 -8.42
C ASP A 797 15.40 -13.77 -7.50
N GLU A 798 15.60 -13.89 -6.19
CA GLU A 798 15.15 -12.91 -5.20
C GLU A 798 16.01 -11.62 -5.22
N GLU A 799 17.33 -11.71 -5.39
CA GLU A 799 18.19 -10.53 -5.48
C GLU A 799 17.89 -9.71 -6.74
N ILE A 800 17.75 -10.36 -7.91
CA ILE A 800 17.28 -9.69 -9.15
C ILE A 800 15.88 -9.12 -8.91
N GLY A 801 15.00 -9.90 -8.29
CA GLY A 801 13.64 -9.54 -7.95
C GLY A 801 13.52 -8.30 -7.05
N ARG A 802 14.55 -7.98 -6.26
CA ARG A 802 14.58 -6.82 -5.34
C ARG A 802 15.50 -5.68 -5.79
N ASN A 803 16.57 -5.96 -6.54
CA ASN A 803 17.50 -4.94 -7.03
C ASN A 803 16.94 -4.25 -8.28
N SER A 804 16.08 -3.25 -8.08
CA SER A 804 15.46 -2.53 -9.19
C SER A 804 16.49 -1.74 -10.02
N THR A 805 17.61 -1.29 -9.43
CA THR A 805 18.71 -0.68 -10.18
C THR A 805 19.31 -1.67 -11.19
N PHE A 806 19.56 -2.91 -10.77
CA PHE A 806 20.08 -3.94 -11.66
C PHE A 806 19.09 -4.29 -12.77
N ARG A 807 17.80 -4.44 -12.46
CA ARG A 807 16.77 -4.76 -13.47
C ARG A 807 16.59 -3.68 -14.52
N GLU A 808 16.60 -2.41 -14.10
CA GLU A 808 16.49 -1.26 -15.00
C GLU A 808 17.72 -1.11 -15.90
N ALA A 809 18.91 -1.40 -15.36
CA ALA A 809 20.17 -1.33 -16.11
C ALA A 809 20.39 -2.53 -17.05
N ASN A 810 19.90 -3.72 -16.69
CA ASN A 810 20.21 -4.98 -17.37
C ASN A 810 18.96 -5.81 -17.74
N PRO A 811 17.96 -5.25 -18.44
CA PRO A 811 16.71 -5.96 -18.72
C PRO A 811 16.91 -7.25 -19.53
N ASP A 812 17.90 -7.29 -20.44
CA ASP A 812 18.19 -8.48 -21.25
C ASP A 812 18.76 -9.62 -20.41
N VAL A 813 19.61 -9.32 -19.42
CA VAL A 813 20.18 -10.32 -18.51
C VAL A 813 19.07 -10.92 -17.64
N VAL A 814 18.14 -10.10 -17.16
CA VAL A 814 16.99 -10.55 -16.37
C VAL A 814 16.07 -11.47 -17.18
N ASN A 815 15.73 -11.09 -18.41
CA ASN A 815 14.91 -11.93 -19.28
C ASN A 815 15.62 -13.25 -19.61
N SER A 816 16.92 -13.18 -19.93
CA SER A 816 17.76 -14.34 -20.19
C SER A 816 17.84 -15.28 -18.99
N PHE A 817 17.97 -14.73 -17.77
CA PHE A 817 17.96 -15.52 -16.54
C PHE A 817 16.63 -16.27 -16.39
N HIS A 818 15.48 -15.59 -16.55
CA HIS A 818 14.19 -16.27 -16.46
C HIS A 818 14.00 -17.34 -17.54
N ASP A 819 14.46 -17.12 -18.78
CA ASP A 819 14.32 -18.12 -19.84
C ASP A 819 15.14 -19.41 -19.62
N MET A 820 16.18 -19.37 -18.78
CA MET A 820 17.10 -20.50 -18.59
C MET A 820 17.12 -21.08 -17.17
N ALA A 821 16.94 -20.26 -16.14
CA ALA A 821 17.00 -20.68 -14.75
C ALA A 821 15.60 -21.06 -14.24
N CYS A 822 15.27 -22.34 -14.31
CA CYS A 822 14.03 -22.90 -13.78
C CYS A 822 14.25 -23.62 -12.45
N ILE A 823 13.17 -23.78 -11.69
CA ILE A 823 13.15 -24.58 -10.46
C ILE A 823 13.72 -25.98 -10.71
N ASN A 824 14.69 -26.37 -9.88
CA ASN A 824 15.44 -27.62 -9.93
C ASN A 824 16.00 -27.97 -11.33
N ASP A 825 16.25 -26.98 -12.19
CA ASP A 825 16.63 -27.18 -13.60
C ASP A 825 15.71 -28.19 -14.33
N CYS A 826 14.41 -28.15 -14.02
CA CYS A 826 13.39 -29.08 -14.51
C CYS A 826 13.74 -30.57 -14.28
N ASN A 827 14.52 -30.87 -13.23
CA ASN A 827 15.07 -32.18 -12.89
C ASN A 827 15.72 -32.91 -14.08
N ASN A 828 16.23 -32.16 -15.08
CA ASN A 828 16.72 -32.71 -16.36
C ASN A 828 15.66 -33.55 -17.13
N HIS A 829 14.39 -33.32 -16.84
CA HIS A 829 13.23 -34.00 -17.41
C HIS A 829 12.26 -33.01 -18.08
N GLY A 830 12.74 -31.81 -18.43
CA GLY A 830 11.94 -30.79 -19.11
C GLY A 830 12.79 -29.71 -19.78
N ILE A 831 12.10 -28.76 -20.40
CA ILE A 831 12.68 -27.57 -21.04
C ILE A 831 12.21 -26.34 -20.25
N CYS A 832 13.16 -25.50 -19.82
CA CYS A 832 12.84 -24.24 -19.17
C CYS A 832 12.35 -23.19 -20.17
N VAL A 833 11.23 -22.54 -19.87
CA VAL A 833 10.67 -21.42 -20.65
C VAL A 833 10.11 -20.38 -19.69
N ASN A 834 10.69 -19.17 -19.68
CA ASN A 834 10.26 -18.05 -18.84
C ASN A 834 10.01 -18.44 -17.35
N GLY A 835 10.96 -19.17 -16.77
CA GLY A 835 10.98 -19.60 -15.37
C GLY A 835 10.06 -20.78 -15.05
N SER A 836 9.41 -21.37 -16.05
CA SER A 836 8.52 -22.52 -15.91
C SER A 836 9.02 -23.74 -16.70
N CYS A 837 8.88 -24.94 -16.15
CA CYS A 837 9.29 -26.16 -16.83
C CYS A 837 8.19 -26.73 -17.74
N ILE A 838 8.58 -27.07 -18.97
CA ILE A 838 7.78 -27.88 -19.89
C ILE A 838 8.33 -29.31 -19.85
N CYS A 839 7.63 -30.21 -19.14
CA CYS A 839 8.11 -31.56 -18.93
C CYS A 839 8.11 -32.43 -20.19
N HIS A 840 9.12 -33.30 -20.27
CA HIS A 840 9.18 -34.38 -21.24
C HIS A 840 8.06 -35.41 -20.97
N ALA A 841 7.75 -36.21 -21.99
CA ALA A 841 6.75 -37.26 -21.86
C ALA A 841 7.09 -38.20 -20.68
N GLN A 842 6.08 -38.60 -19.90
CA GLN A 842 6.16 -39.40 -18.66
C GLN A 842 6.59 -38.66 -17.38
N TYR A 843 6.89 -37.37 -17.46
CA TYR A 843 7.16 -36.54 -16.29
C TYR A 843 6.11 -35.44 -16.16
N ILE A 844 5.75 -35.14 -14.92
CA ILE A 844 4.76 -34.16 -14.51
C ILE A 844 5.29 -33.42 -13.28
N ASP A 845 4.49 -32.50 -12.77
CA ASP A 845 4.85 -31.54 -11.73
C ASP A 845 5.56 -30.29 -12.27
N GLU A 846 5.62 -29.24 -11.45
CA GLU A 846 6.14 -27.92 -11.84
C GLU A 846 7.63 -27.94 -12.20
N ASP A 847 8.39 -28.87 -11.62
CA ASP A 847 9.82 -29.06 -11.84
C ASP A 847 10.13 -30.37 -12.59
N CYS A 848 9.11 -31.09 -13.07
CA CYS A 848 9.24 -32.38 -13.75
C CYS A 848 9.82 -33.52 -12.88
N SER A 849 9.74 -33.40 -11.56
CA SER A 849 10.23 -34.42 -10.61
C SER A 849 9.29 -35.61 -10.45
N VAL A 850 8.04 -35.58 -10.92
CA VAL A 850 7.11 -36.70 -10.68
C VAL A 850 6.90 -37.51 -11.95
N SER A 851 7.14 -38.82 -11.90
CA SER A 851 6.75 -39.69 -13.01
C SER A 851 5.23 -39.81 -13.09
N LEU A 852 4.67 -39.65 -14.29
CA LEU A 852 3.24 -39.78 -14.59
C LEU A 852 2.67 -41.15 -14.15
N SER A 853 3.48 -42.21 -14.23
CA SER A 853 3.10 -43.57 -13.82
C SER A 853 3.07 -43.78 -12.30
N ARG A 854 3.70 -42.88 -11.54
CA ARG A 854 3.75 -42.96 -10.08
C ARG A 854 2.48 -42.34 -9.52
N PHE A 855 1.75 -43.12 -8.71
CA PHE A 855 0.52 -42.64 -8.08
C PHE A 855 0.81 -41.74 -6.87
N PRO A 856 -0.11 -40.81 -6.53
CA PRO A 856 -0.05 -40.04 -5.28
C PRO A 856 -0.30 -40.92 -4.05
N GLU A 857 0.38 -40.63 -2.95
CA GLU A 857 0.27 -41.39 -1.71
C GLU A 857 -0.62 -40.62 -0.72
N VAL A 858 -1.69 -41.28 -0.23
CA VAL A 858 -2.56 -40.74 0.83
C VAL A 858 -2.07 -41.26 2.17
N GLU A 859 -1.58 -40.36 3.01
CA GLU A 859 -0.98 -40.69 4.30
C GLU A 859 -2.04 -40.82 5.39
N ASP A 860 -2.87 -39.79 5.57
CA ASP A 860 -3.87 -39.74 6.63
C ASP A 860 -5.29 -39.53 6.09
N THR A 861 -6.24 -40.15 6.77
CA THR A 861 -7.67 -40.10 6.47
C THR A 861 -8.34 -39.30 7.58
N TYR A 862 -9.15 -38.30 7.23
CA TYR A 862 -9.96 -37.54 8.17
C TYR A 862 -10.63 -38.45 9.20
N SER A 863 -10.35 -38.23 10.50
CA SER A 863 -10.89 -39.02 11.62
C SER A 863 -10.66 -40.54 11.52
N GLY A 864 -9.54 -40.99 10.94
CA GLY A 864 -9.27 -42.41 10.72
C GLY A 864 -10.23 -43.09 9.74
N GLY A 865 -10.81 -42.28 8.84
CA GLY A 865 -11.80 -42.72 7.86
C GLY A 865 -13.23 -42.76 8.40
N LEU A 866 -13.51 -42.25 9.60
CA LEU A 866 -14.85 -42.27 10.19
C LEU A 866 -15.48 -40.88 10.19
N CYS A 867 -16.71 -40.75 9.71
CA CYS A 867 -17.45 -39.51 9.73
C CYS A 867 -18.79 -39.65 10.43
N GLN A 868 -19.05 -38.83 11.45
CA GLN A 868 -20.26 -38.87 12.25
C GLN A 868 -21.27 -37.82 11.80
N LYS A 869 -22.46 -38.24 11.33
CA LYS A 869 -23.50 -37.34 10.78
C LYS A 869 -23.92 -36.20 11.72
N GLU A 870 -23.85 -36.42 13.04
CA GLU A 870 -24.29 -35.44 14.05
C GLU A 870 -23.19 -34.44 14.42
N MET A 871 -21.92 -34.82 14.28
CA MET A 871 -20.76 -33.98 14.64
C MET A 871 -20.11 -33.32 13.42
N ASP A 872 -20.24 -33.93 12.24
CA ASP A 872 -19.44 -33.64 11.05
C ASP A 872 -20.32 -33.32 9.84
N ALA A 873 -19.87 -32.39 8.99
CA ALA A 873 -20.42 -32.24 7.65
C ALA A 873 -19.84 -33.34 6.73
N CYS A 874 -20.37 -34.56 6.84
CA CYS A 874 -19.82 -35.78 6.24
C CYS A 874 -19.83 -35.91 4.72
N CYS A 875 -20.23 -34.88 4.00
CA CYS A 875 -20.25 -34.94 2.56
C CYS A 875 -20.01 -33.56 1.93
N GLY A 876 -19.60 -33.57 0.66
CA GLY A 876 -18.98 -32.44 -0.02
C GLY A 876 -17.45 -32.48 0.10
N GLU A 877 -16.81 -31.31 0.08
CA GLU A 877 -15.35 -31.18 0.14
C GLU A 877 -14.79 -31.63 1.50
N VAL A 878 -13.98 -32.70 1.45
CA VAL A 878 -13.23 -33.30 2.56
C VAL A 878 -11.75 -33.17 2.25
N PRO A 879 -10.94 -32.57 3.15
CA PRO A 879 -9.50 -32.50 2.96
C PRO A 879 -8.89 -33.89 3.10
N ILE A 880 -8.02 -34.24 2.16
CA ILE A 880 -7.14 -35.40 2.21
C ILE A 880 -5.70 -34.91 2.22
N TYR A 881 -4.87 -35.60 2.99
CA TYR A 881 -3.48 -35.25 3.15
C TYR A 881 -2.58 -36.37 2.66
N GLY A 882 -1.47 -36.00 2.06
CA GLY A 882 -0.58 -36.97 1.43
C GLY A 882 0.61 -36.30 0.77
N THR A 883 1.15 -36.95 -0.24
CA THR A 883 2.27 -36.43 -1.03
C THR A 883 2.06 -36.67 -2.52
N ARG A 884 2.72 -35.84 -3.34
CA ARG A 884 2.73 -35.92 -4.81
C ARG A 884 1.36 -35.66 -5.45
N PHE A 885 0.59 -34.73 -4.88
CA PHE A 885 -0.58 -34.21 -5.55
C PHE A 885 -0.15 -33.23 -6.64
N VAL A 886 -0.43 -33.56 -7.90
CA VAL A 886 0.00 -32.78 -9.06
C VAL A 886 -1.21 -32.18 -9.77
N GLN A 887 -1.28 -30.84 -9.77
CA GLN A 887 -2.41 -30.08 -10.31
C GLN A 887 -2.71 -30.46 -11.76
N GLY A 888 -3.97 -30.80 -12.05
CA GLY A 888 -4.44 -31.16 -13.40
C GLY A 888 -4.11 -32.60 -13.84
N PHE A 889 -3.24 -33.31 -13.12
CA PHE A 889 -2.91 -34.71 -13.39
C PHE A 889 -3.57 -35.66 -12.41
N THR A 890 -3.55 -35.34 -11.11
CA THR A 890 -4.13 -36.22 -10.10
C THR A 890 -5.64 -36.34 -10.27
N LYS A 891 -6.11 -37.60 -10.31
CA LYS A 891 -7.51 -37.99 -10.39
C LYS A 891 -7.85 -38.93 -9.23
N GLN A 892 -9.10 -38.85 -8.80
CA GLN A 892 -9.65 -39.73 -7.78
C GLN A 892 -10.61 -40.74 -8.39
N ARG A 893 -10.53 -41.98 -7.90
CA ARG A 893 -11.52 -43.04 -8.10
C ARG A 893 -12.24 -43.28 -6.78
N LEU A 894 -13.56 -43.10 -6.83
CA LEU A 894 -14.46 -43.26 -5.70
C LEU A 894 -15.28 -44.54 -5.89
N GLU A 895 -14.99 -45.56 -5.10
CA GLU A 895 -15.76 -46.80 -5.03
C GLU A 895 -16.74 -46.70 -3.86
N ILE A 896 -17.99 -46.37 -4.17
CA ILE A 896 -19.05 -46.26 -3.17
C ILE A 896 -19.52 -47.67 -2.80
N PHE A 897 -19.69 -47.95 -1.52
CA PHE A 897 -20.21 -49.22 -1.06
C PHE A 897 -21.21 -49.05 0.08
N ASN A 898 -22.22 -49.92 0.11
CA ASN A 898 -23.26 -49.94 1.13
C ASN A 898 -23.03 -51.16 2.03
N ILE A 899 -22.96 -50.95 3.34
CA ILE A 899 -22.95 -52.01 4.35
C ILE A 899 -24.36 -52.15 4.91
N TYR A 900 -24.93 -53.35 4.87
CA TYR A 900 -26.22 -53.67 5.45
C TYR A 900 -26.10 -54.18 6.90
N LEU A 901 -27.21 -54.20 7.64
CA LEU A 901 -27.24 -54.65 9.05
C LEU A 901 -26.71 -56.08 9.27
N ASN A 902 -26.79 -56.95 8.27
CA ASN A 902 -26.26 -58.31 8.31
C ASN A 902 -24.74 -58.38 8.03
N GLY A 903 -24.07 -57.23 7.85
CA GLY A 903 -22.65 -57.13 7.52
C GLY A 903 -22.31 -57.30 6.04
N THR A 904 -23.29 -57.49 5.16
CA THR A 904 -23.05 -57.64 3.72
C THR A 904 -22.65 -56.30 3.11
N GLU A 905 -21.57 -56.29 2.33
CA GLU A 905 -21.10 -55.14 1.58
C GLU A 905 -21.50 -55.26 0.10
N VAL A 906 -22.10 -54.20 -0.46
CA VAL A 906 -22.41 -54.11 -1.90
C VAL A 906 -21.76 -52.86 -2.47
N ILE A 907 -20.91 -53.06 -3.47
CA ILE A 907 -20.13 -52.01 -4.14
C ILE A 907 -20.91 -51.51 -5.37
N GLU A 908 -20.99 -50.20 -5.52
CA GLU A 908 -21.54 -49.52 -6.69
C GLU A 908 -20.47 -49.30 -7.77
N ASP A 909 -20.87 -48.92 -8.98
CA ASP A 909 -19.93 -48.59 -10.04
C ASP A 909 -19.01 -47.43 -9.62
N PRO A 910 -17.69 -47.52 -9.86
CA PRO A 910 -16.74 -46.51 -9.44
C PRO A 910 -16.95 -45.19 -10.19
N ILE A 911 -16.86 -44.08 -9.46
CA ILE A 911 -16.94 -42.73 -10.01
C ILE A 911 -15.51 -42.18 -10.16
N LEU A 912 -15.17 -41.74 -11.36
CA LEU A 912 -13.92 -41.02 -11.63
C LEU A 912 -14.18 -39.52 -11.60
N LYS A 913 -13.40 -38.80 -10.81
CA LYS A 913 -13.44 -37.33 -10.73
C LYS A 913 -12.04 -36.74 -10.71
N VAL A 914 -11.93 -35.50 -11.17
CA VAL A 914 -10.75 -34.66 -10.89
C VAL A 914 -10.80 -34.29 -9.40
N ILE A 915 -9.63 -34.17 -8.79
CA ILE A 915 -9.50 -33.70 -7.41
C ILE A 915 -9.01 -32.25 -7.42
N ASP A 916 -9.50 -31.44 -6.49
CA ASP A 916 -9.04 -30.07 -6.32
C ASP A 916 -7.79 -30.08 -5.44
N ILE A 917 -6.64 -29.67 -5.98
CA ILE A 917 -5.38 -29.66 -5.23
C ILE A 917 -5.17 -28.27 -4.66
N ILE A 918 -4.97 -28.20 -3.34
CA ILE A 918 -4.69 -26.96 -2.63
C ILE A 918 -3.19 -26.68 -2.67
N ASN A 919 -2.40 -27.71 -2.34
CA ASN A 919 -0.94 -27.70 -2.37
C ASN A 919 -0.42 -29.15 -2.54
N PRO A 920 0.90 -29.38 -2.72
CA PRO A 920 1.45 -30.73 -2.92
C PRO A 920 1.15 -31.75 -1.80
N TYR A 921 0.69 -31.28 -0.64
CA TYR A 921 0.42 -32.08 0.56
C TYR A 921 -1.07 -32.14 0.96
N GLU A 922 -1.93 -31.30 0.38
CA GLU A 922 -3.37 -31.24 0.67
C GLU A 922 -4.18 -31.14 -0.62
N ALA A 923 -5.16 -32.02 -0.74
CA ALA A 923 -6.16 -31.98 -1.79
C ALA A 923 -7.56 -32.10 -1.19
N HIS A 924 -8.57 -31.55 -1.85
CA HIS A 924 -9.97 -31.62 -1.42
C HIS A 924 -10.71 -32.62 -2.29
N MET A 925 -11.18 -33.69 -1.66
CA MET A 925 -12.02 -34.71 -2.25
C MET A 925 -13.49 -34.32 -2.10
N ASP A 926 -14.26 -34.42 -3.19
CA ASP A 926 -15.72 -34.33 -3.15
C ASP A 926 -16.35 -35.68 -2.75
N MET A 927 -16.63 -35.85 -1.46
CA MET A 927 -17.22 -37.06 -0.90
C MET A 927 -18.73 -37.12 -1.17
N PRO A 928 -19.25 -38.23 -1.75
CA PRO A 928 -20.66 -38.34 -2.12
C PRO A 928 -21.60 -38.32 -0.91
N CYS A 929 -22.62 -37.46 -0.93
CA CYS A 929 -23.71 -37.48 0.05
C CYS A 929 -24.68 -38.65 -0.21
N HIS A 930 -25.29 -39.18 0.86
CA HIS A 930 -26.45 -40.08 0.75
C HIS A 930 -27.53 -39.47 -0.17
N ARG A 931 -27.69 -40.02 -1.37
CA ARG A 931 -28.91 -39.79 -2.17
C ARG A 931 -30.00 -40.68 -1.59
N ARG A 932 -30.99 -40.10 -0.90
CA ARG A 932 -32.20 -40.82 -0.48
C ARG A 932 -32.87 -41.45 -1.70
N ARG A 933 -32.66 -42.75 -1.94
CA ARG A 933 -33.65 -43.53 -2.70
C ARG A 933 -34.84 -43.72 -1.77
N ARG A 934 -36.03 -43.22 -2.15
CA ARG A 934 -37.29 -43.67 -1.56
C ARG A 934 -37.43 -45.14 -1.94
N SER A 935 -36.89 -46.05 -1.14
CA SER A 935 -37.22 -47.45 -1.27
C SER A 935 -38.62 -47.64 -0.70
N THR A 936 -39.51 -48.19 -1.51
CA THR A 936 -40.83 -48.69 -1.10
C THR A 936 -40.77 -50.13 -0.61
N ASP A 937 -39.59 -50.75 -0.58
CA ASP A 937 -39.42 -52.13 -0.11
C ASP A 937 -39.46 -52.23 1.41
N SER A 938 -40.34 -53.12 1.87
CA SER A 938 -40.60 -53.48 3.27
C SER A 938 -39.52 -54.35 3.92
N ASP A 939 -38.43 -54.65 3.21
CA ASP A 939 -37.39 -55.55 3.69
C ASP A 939 -36.22 -54.76 4.29
N ASN A 940 -36.19 -54.67 5.62
CA ASN A 940 -35.17 -53.95 6.38
C ASN A 940 -33.75 -54.50 6.17
N SER A 941 -33.60 -55.70 5.61
CA SER A 941 -32.30 -56.30 5.26
C SER A 941 -31.61 -55.63 4.06
N SER A 942 -32.35 -54.83 3.27
CA SER A 942 -31.87 -54.15 2.05
C SER A 942 -31.65 -52.63 2.23
N ILE A 943 -31.77 -52.12 3.45
CA ILE A 943 -31.58 -50.69 3.76
C ILE A 943 -30.13 -50.46 4.16
N THR A 944 -29.43 -49.56 3.46
CA THR A 944 -28.05 -49.18 3.78
C THR A 944 -27.94 -48.80 5.25
N PHE A 945 -27.17 -49.56 6.00
CA PHE A 945 -26.87 -49.29 7.40
C PHE A 945 -25.72 -48.29 7.48
N VAL A 946 -24.55 -48.59 6.91
CA VAL A 946 -23.40 -47.68 6.82
C VAL A 946 -23.05 -47.43 5.36
N LEU A 947 -22.81 -46.18 5.00
CA LEU A 947 -22.32 -45.81 3.67
C LEU A 947 -20.80 -45.68 3.74
N GLY A 948 -20.11 -46.36 2.84
CA GLY A 948 -18.67 -46.30 2.71
C GLY A 948 -18.23 -45.79 1.35
N THR A 949 -17.02 -45.26 1.27
CA THR A 949 -16.36 -44.87 0.02
C THR A 949 -14.89 -45.25 0.10
N ARG A 950 -14.42 -46.07 -0.83
CA ARG A 950 -13.00 -46.34 -1.06
C ARG A 950 -12.46 -45.33 -2.06
N VAL A 951 -11.36 -44.69 -1.69
CA VAL A 951 -10.74 -43.61 -2.45
C VAL A 951 -9.35 -44.06 -2.85
N SER A 952 -9.09 -44.12 -4.15
CA SER A 952 -7.75 -44.33 -4.70
C SER A 952 -7.39 -43.21 -5.66
N LEU A 953 -6.12 -42.83 -5.65
CA LEU A 953 -5.60 -41.73 -6.46
C LEU A 953 -4.68 -42.26 -7.57
N THR A 954 -4.64 -41.54 -8.68
CA THR A 954 -3.82 -41.86 -9.85
C THR A 954 -3.41 -40.57 -10.55
N ASN A 955 -2.26 -40.58 -11.23
CA ASN A 955 -1.82 -39.46 -12.08
C ASN A 955 -2.06 -39.74 -13.59
N ASP A 956 -2.09 -41.01 -14.01
CA ASP A 956 -2.26 -41.42 -15.40
C ASP A 956 -3.66 -42.00 -15.71
N GLY A 957 -4.48 -42.27 -14.70
CA GLY A 957 -5.79 -42.92 -14.85
C GLY A 957 -5.75 -44.44 -14.88
N ILE A 958 -4.55 -45.05 -14.78
CA ILE A 958 -4.29 -46.48 -14.94
C ILE A 958 -3.70 -47.05 -13.65
N ASN A 959 -2.62 -46.44 -13.15
CA ASN A 959 -1.92 -46.85 -11.94
C ASN A 959 -2.54 -46.16 -10.73
N TYR A 960 -3.34 -46.90 -9.96
CA TYR A 960 -3.98 -46.40 -8.76
C TYR A 960 -3.19 -46.80 -7.52
N GLY A 961 -3.03 -45.85 -6.59
CA GLY A 961 -2.50 -46.12 -5.26
C GLY A 961 -3.44 -46.96 -4.40
N PRO A 962 -2.97 -47.38 -3.20
CA PRO A 962 -3.78 -48.17 -2.28
C PRO A 962 -5.04 -47.41 -1.86
N ALA A 963 -6.20 -48.07 -1.93
CA ALA A 963 -7.48 -47.46 -1.61
C ALA A 963 -7.64 -47.22 -0.10
N LYS A 964 -8.07 -46.01 0.27
CA LYS A 964 -8.41 -45.62 1.65
C LYS A 964 -9.92 -45.61 1.83
N SER A 965 -10.42 -46.20 2.92
CA SER A 965 -11.86 -46.32 3.17
C SER A 965 -12.35 -45.22 4.10
N TYR A 966 -13.44 -44.57 3.71
CA TYR A 966 -14.17 -43.58 4.49
C TYR A 966 -15.59 -44.08 4.76
N TYR A 967 -16.09 -43.91 5.97
CA TYR A 967 -17.38 -44.42 6.43
C TYR A 967 -18.20 -43.28 7.01
N ILE A 968 -19.46 -43.17 6.57
CA ILE A 968 -20.43 -42.23 7.11
C ILE A 968 -21.40 -43.01 7.99
N LEU A 969 -21.39 -42.69 9.28
CA LEU A 969 -22.24 -43.32 10.28
C LEU A 969 -22.97 -42.28 11.16
N ASP A 970 -24.02 -42.75 11.82
CA ASP A 970 -24.84 -42.00 12.75
C ASP A 970 -24.60 -42.56 14.16
N SER A 971 -23.76 -41.87 14.94
CA SER A 971 -23.31 -42.33 16.25
C SER A 971 -24.43 -42.45 17.27
N LYS A 972 -25.63 -41.93 16.97
CA LYS A 972 -26.84 -42.10 17.77
C LYS A 972 -27.28 -43.55 17.92
N CYS A 973 -27.12 -44.36 16.87
CA CYS A 973 -27.50 -45.78 16.91
C CYS A 973 -26.46 -46.74 16.30
N GLN A 974 -25.37 -46.25 15.71
CA GLN A 974 -24.40 -47.09 15.01
C GLN A 974 -23.09 -47.14 15.79
N GLY A 975 -22.76 -48.33 16.31
CA GLY A 975 -21.53 -48.65 17.02
C GLY A 975 -20.47 -49.28 16.13
N ILE A 976 -19.21 -49.22 16.58
CA ILE A 976 -18.03 -49.69 15.85
C ILE A 976 -17.22 -50.66 16.71
N LEU A 977 -16.77 -51.76 16.14
CA LEU A 977 -15.75 -52.66 16.69
C LEU A 977 -14.53 -52.67 15.77
N ASN A 978 -13.34 -52.55 16.36
CA ASN A 978 -12.10 -52.59 15.61
C ASN A 978 -11.67 -54.06 15.41
N GLY A 979 -11.60 -54.52 14.16
CA GLY A 979 -11.19 -55.88 13.79
C GLY A 979 -9.87 -55.90 13.02
N SER A 980 -9.32 -57.09 12.81
CA SER A 980 -8.05 -57.29 12.08
C SER A 980 -8.10 -56.84 10.61
N ASN A 981 -9.31 -56.78 10.03
CA ASN A 981 -9.56 -56.42 8.62
C ASN A 981 -10.36 -55.11 8.46
N GLY A 982 -10.33 -54.22 9.46
CA GLY A 982 -11.06 -52.95 9.46
C GLY A 982 -12.19 -52.88 10.50
N TYR A 983 -13.16 -51.98 10.28
CA TYR A 983 -14.25 -51.74 11.21
C TYR A 983 -15.44 -52.69 10.97
N MET A 984 -15.99 -53.23 12.05
CA MET A 984 -17.32 -53.86 12.05
C MET A 984 -18.36 -52.91 12.67
N PHE A 985 -19.54 -52.83 12.07
CA PHE A 985 -20.61 -51.93 12.50
C PHE A 985 -21.78 -52.70 13.09
N TYR A 986 -22.39 -52.18 14.16
CA TYR A 986 -23.53 -52.81 14.83
C TYR A 986 -24.52 -51.76 15.34
N LEU A 987 -25.76 -52.17 15.63
CA LEU A 987 -26.78 -51.31 16.22
C LEU A 987 -26.59 -51.23 17.74
N LEU A 988 -26.50 -50.02 18.29
CA LEU A 988 -26.37 -49.77 19.73
C LEU A 988 -27.63 -50.20 20.49
N ASP A 989 -27.44 -50.75 21.68
CA ASP A 989 -28.56 -51.09 22.56
C ASP A 989 -29.32 -49.84 23.02
N GLY A 990 -30.64 -49.95 23.19
CA GLY A 990 -31.48 -48.81 23.58
C GLY A 990 -31.75 -47.81 22.44
N THR A 991 -31.58 -48.20 21.18
CA THR A 991 -31.81 -47.32 20.02
C THR A 991 -32.62 -48.02 18.92
N CYS A 992 -33.23 -47.24 18.02
CA CYS A 992 -33.94 -47.76 16.85
C CYS A 992 -33.29 -47.28 15.55
N PHE A 993 -33.31 -48.12 14.52
CA PHE A 993 -32.94 -47.79 13.15
C PHE A 993 -34.14 -47.99 12.24
N ILE A 994 -34.90 -46.93 12.00
CA ILE A 994 -36.20 -46.99 11.32
C ILE A 994 -36.07 -46.31 9.96
N SER A 995 -36.33 -47.06 8.89
CA SER A 995 -36.29 -46.56 7.50
C SER A 995 -34.98 -45.82 7.14
N GLY A 996 -33.83 -46.33 7.60
CA GLY A 996 -32.51 -45.77 7.28
C GLY A 996 -32.05 -44.61 8.17
N THR A 997 -32.75 -44.34 9.28
CA THR A 997 -32.46 -43.22 10.19
C THR A 997 -32.38 -43.70 11.65
N CYS A 998 -31.43 -43.17 12.43
CA CYS A 998 -31.29 -43.47 13.85
C CYS A 998 -32.23 -42.64 14.73
N TYR A 999 -32.82 -43.29 15.73
CA TYR A 999 -33.66 -42.67 16.75
C TYR A 999 -33.27 -43.18 18.13
N SER A 1000 -33.27 -42.28 19.11
CA SER A 1000 -33.05 -42.63 20.52
C SER A 1000 -34.31 -43.21 21.13
N GLU A 1001 -34.18 -43.98 22.21
CA GLU A 1001 -35.34 -44.49 22.95
C GLU A 1001 -36.35 -43.36 23.27
N ARG A 1002 -37.63 -43.63 22.99
CA ARG A 1002 -38.81 -42.72 23.16
C ARG A 1002 -38.84 -41.49 22.26
N GLU A 1003 -37.92 -41.36 21.32
CA GLU A 1003 -37.99 -40.30 20.32
C GLU A 1003 -39.23 -40.49 19.44
N LYS A 1004 -40.00 -39.43 19.21
CA LYS A 1004 -41.29 -39.48 18.51
C LYS A 1004 -41.11 -39.46 17.00
N ASN A 1005 -41.99 -40.14 16.28
CA ASN A 1005 -42.03 -40.09 14.82
C ASN A 1005 -42.35 -38.65 14.38
N PRO A 1006 -41.48 -38.01 13.57
CA PRO A 1006 -41.72 -36.66 13.05
C PRO A 1006 -43.02 -36.51 12.25
N LEU A 1007 -43.53 -37.60 11.67
CA LEU A 1007 -44.78 -37.64 10.90
C LEU A 1007 -46.01 -38.03 11.75
N ASN A 1008 -45.81 -38.62 12.93
CA ASN A 1008 -46.89 -39.09 13.80
C ASN A 1008 -46.47 -39.08 15.28
N GLY A 1009 -46.90 -38.06 16.04
CA GLY A 1009 -46.54 -37.92 17.45
C GLY A 1009 -47.05 -39.02 18.40
N CYS A 1010 -47.95 -39.91 17.93
CA CYS A 1010 -48.38 -41.10 18.67
C CYS A 1010 -47.47 -42.32 18.48
N GLN A 1011 -46.47 -42.20 17.63
CA GLN A 1011 -45.47 -43.23 17.41
C GLN A 1011 -44.15 -42.79 18.03
N GLN A 1012 -43.45 -43.73 18.66
CA GLN A 1012 -42.13 -43.48 19.23
C GLN A 1012 -41.21 -44.70 19.05
N CYS A 1013 -39.90 -44.46 19.09
CA CYS A 1013 -38.90 -45.52 19.11
C CYS A 1013 -38.99 -46.28 20.45
N GLN A 1014 -39.28 -47.58 20.40
CA GLN A 1014 -39.23 -48.47 21.58
C GLN A 1014 -38.35 -49.69 21.26
N PRO A 1015 -37.04 -49.60 21.55
CA PRO A 1015 -36.07 -50.62 21.17
C PRO A 1015 -36.37 -52.01 21.76
N ASN A 1016 -37.03 -52.05 22.92
CA ASN A 1016 -37.42 -53.29 23.61
C ASN A 1016 -38.61 -54.01 22.94
N ILE A 1017 -39.33 -53.34 22.04
CA ILE A 1017 -40.48 -53.90 21.32
C ILE A 1017 -40.09 -54.19 19.88
N ASP A 1018 -39.70 -53.15 19.14
CA ASP A 1018 -39.17 -53.27 17.79
C ASP A 1018 -38.14 -52.18 17.54
N ARG A 1019 -36.94 -52.59 17.14
CA ARG A 1019 -35.82 -51.69 16.84
C ARG A 1019 -35.88 -51.11 15.43
N PHE A 1020 -36.71 -51.65 14.54
CA PHE A 1020 -36.73 -51.29 13.13
C PHE A 1020 -38.06 -50.69 12.65
N SER A 1021 -39.09 -50.68 13.51
CA SER A 1021 -40.37 -50.05 13.22
C SER A 1021 -40.84 -49.13 14.35
N TRP A 1022 -41.73 -48.20 13.99
CA TRP A 1022 -42.32 -47.27 14.95
C TRP A 1022 -43.31 -48.01 15.87
N THR A 1023 -43.16 -47.86 17.18
CA THR A 1023 -44.13 -48.41 18.13
C THR A 1023 -45.18 -47.37 18.49
N TYR A 1024 -46.46 -47.76 18.46
CA TYR A 1024 -47.56 -46.87 18.82
C TYR A 1024 -47.71 -46.78 20.34
N ASN A 1025 -47.57 -45.57 20.90
CA ASN A 1025 -47.72 -45.32 22.33
C ASN A 1025 -48.45 -44.00 22.57
N CYS A 1026 -49.78 -44.05 22.44
CA CYS A 1026 -50.68 -42.98 22.86
C CYS A 1026 -51.57 -43.51 24.00
N THR A 1027 -51.29 -43.08 25.23
CA THR A 1027 -52.07 -43.40 26.43
C THR A 1027 -52.81 -42.16 26.93
N SER A 1028 -53.78 -41.68 26.16
CA SER A 1028 -54.83 -40.80 26.67
C SER A 1028 -56.03 -40.78 25.73
N THR A 1029 -57.18 -41.16 26.26
CA THR A 1029 -58.51 -41.17 25.64
C THR A 1029 -59.09 -39.77 25.33
N ASN A 1030 -58.30 -38.72 25.15
CA ASN A 1030 -58.79 -37.38 24.78
C ASN A 1030 -57.79 -36.62 23.90
N ASP A 1031 -57.75 -36.93 22.60
CA ASP A 1031 -57.92 -35.98 21.48
C ASP A 1031 -57.78 -36.73 20.12
N PRO A 1032 -58.32 -36.21 19.01
CA PRO A 1032 -59.31 -36.92 18.22
C PRO A 1032 -58.72 -37.90 17.21
N MET A 1033 -59.51 -38.95 16.95
CA MET A 1033 -59.39 -39.78 15.76
C MET A 1033 -59.36 -38.91 14.50
N VAL A 1034 -58.24 -38.89 13.78
CA VAL A 1034 -58.24 -38.51 12.36
C VAL A 1034 -58.27 -39.78 11.55
N VAL A 1035 -59.50 -40.27 11.33
CA VAL A 1035 -59.80 -41.26 10.30
C VAL A 1035 -59.47 -40.63 8.95
N GLN A 1036 -58.67 -41.33 8.16
CA GLN A 1036 -58.49 -41.04 6.74
C GLN A 1036 -59.86 -41.03 6.05
N GLY A 1037 -60.25 -39.86 5.56
CA GLY A 1037 -61.40 -39.66 4.71
C GLY A 1037 -61.17 -38.43 3.86
N MET A 1038 -60.72 -38.64 2.62
CA MET A 1038 -60.66 -37.62 1.59
C MET A 1038 -62.00 -36.86 1.50
N THR A 1039 -61.97 -35.53 1.47
CA THR A 1039 -62.95 -34.64 0.79
C THR A 1039 -62.42 -33.20 0.77
N PRO A 1040 -62.88 -32.34 -0.16
CA PRO A 1040 -62.02 -31.58 -1.07
C PRO A 1040 -61.84 -30.10 -0.65
N VAL A 1041 -61.21 -29.85 0.50
CA VAL A 1041 -61.02 -28.45 0.96
C VAL A 1041 -59.56 -28.00 0.87
N ILE A 1042 -58.59 -28.88 1.09
CA ILE A 1042 -57.16 -28.53 1.02
C ILE A 1042 -56.67 -28.47 -0.44
N VAL A 1043 -57.20 -29.32 -1.32
CA VAL A 1043 -57.01 -29.14 -2.78
C VAL A 1043 -57.69 -27.85 -3.24
N ALA A 1044 -58.84 -27.45 -2.69
CA ALA A 1044 -59.48 -26.18 -3.05
C ALA A 1044 -58.72 -24.94 -2.55
N VAL A 1045 -58.05 -25.00 -1.39
CA VAL A 1045 -57.20 -23.92 -0.89
C VAL A 1045 -55.86 -23.90 -1.63
N CYS A 1046 -55.23 -25.05 -1.90
CA CYS A 1046 -53.98 -25.11 -2.66
C CYS A 1046 -54.17 -24.77 -4.16
N VAL A 1047 -55.25 -25.27 -4.78
CA VAL A 1047 -55.67 -24.87 -6.14
C VAL A 1047 -56.15 -23.42 -6.12
N GLY A 1048 -56.85 -22.96 -5.08
CA GLY A 1048 -57.23 -21.56 -4.91
C GLY A 1048 -56.02 -20.63 -4.83
N THR A 1049 -54.99 -21.00 -4.06
CA THR A 1049 -53.73 -20.23 -3.98
C THR A 1049 -52.93 -20.33 -5.27
N LEU A 1050 -52.90 -21.48 -5.95
CA LEU A 1050 -52.25 -21.63 -7.26
C LEU A 1050 -52.99 -20.86 -8.35
N VAL A 1051 -54.33 -20.80 -8.30
CA VAL A 1051 -55.17 -20.00 -9.20
C VAL A 1051 -55.00 -18.51 -8.89
N ILE A 1052 -54.91 -18.09 -7.63
CA ILE A 1052 -54.63 -16.69 -7.27
C ILE A 1052 -53.22 -16.30 -7.72
N ILE A 1053 -52.21 -17.16 -7.54
CA ILE A 1053 -50.84 -16.93 -8.03
C ILE A 1053 -50.82 -16.90 -9.56
N LEU A 1054 -51.50 -17.81 -10.24
CA LEU A 1054 -51.62 -17.81 -11.70
C LEU A 1054 -52.42 -16.60 -12.21
N VAL A 1055 -53.43 -16.11 -11.48
CA VAL A 1055 -54.19 -14.89 -11.78
C VAL A 1055 -53.32 -13.65 -11.56
N ILE A 1056 -52.49 -13.60 -10.52
CA ILE A 1056 -51.54 -12.51 -10.30
C ILE A 1056 -50.44 -12.52 -11.38
N VAL A 1057 -49.92 -13.70 -11.74
CA VAL A 1057 -48.94 -13.87 -12.82
C VAL A 1057 -49.55 -13.51 -14.17
N THR A 1058 -50.78 -13.94 -14.47
CA THR A 1058 -51.47 -13.58 -15.72
C THR A 1058 -51.92 -12.12 -15.73
N ILE A 1059 -52.33 -11.50 -14.63
CA ILE A 1059 -52.58 -10.04 -14.56
C ILE A 1059 -51.29 -9.26 -14.77
N ASN A 1060 -50.15 -9.73 -14.26
CA ASN A 1060 -48.84 -9.10 -14.51
C ASN A 1060 -48.37 -9.33 -15.95
N ILE A 1061 -48.62 -10.50 -16.54
CA ILE A 1061 -48.36 -10.77 -17.96
C ILE A 1061 -49.31 -9.94 -18.84
N ILE A 1062 -50.58 -9.80 -18.49
CA ILE A 1062 -51.57 -8.96 -19.19
C ILE A 1062 -51.24 -7.48 -19.02
N LYS A 1063 -50.77 -7.01 -17.85
CA LYS A 1063 -50.22 -5.65 -17.69
C LYS A 1063 -48.96 -5.45 -18.54
N CYS A 1064 -48.12 -6.47 -18.70
CA CYS A 1064 -46.93 -6.45 -19.56
C CYS A 1064 -47.31 -6.46 -21.06
N CYS A 1065 -48.34 -7.23 -21.44
CA CYS A 1065 -48.90 -7.32 -22.79
C CYS A 1065 -49.75 -6.10 -23.17
N LEU A 1066 -50.44 -5.46 -22.22
CA LEU A 1066 -51.17 -4.19 -22.42
C LEU A 1066 -50.21 -2.99 -22.43
N LYS A 1067 -49.03 -3.07 -21.78
CA LYS A 1067 -47.93 -2.10 -21.99
C LYS A 1067 -47.26 -2.27 -23.36
N LYS A 1068 -47.23 -3.49 -23.91
CA LYS A 1068 -46.76 -3.76 -25.28
C LYS A 1068 -47.83 -3.56 -26.37
N GLY A 1069 -49.11 -3.53 -26.01
CA GLY A 1069 -50.26 -3.35 -26.91
C GLY A 1069 -50.61 -1.90 -27.29
N LYS A 1070 -49.83 -0.90 -26.88
CA LYS A 1070 -49.92 0.48 -27.42
C LYS A 1070 -48.85 0.81 -28.46
N ARG A 1071 -48.10 -0.18 -28.93
CA ARG A 1071 -47.25 -0.07 -30.12
C ARG A 1071 -47.49 -1.29 -31.01
N ILE A 1072 -48.55 -1.21 -31.81
CA ILE A 1072 -48.66 -1.58 -33.23
C ILE A 1072 -50.17 -1.63 -33.54
N ALA A 1073 -50.66 -0.52 -34.09
CA ALA A 1073 -51.83 -0.46 -34.95
C ALA A 1073 -51.34 0.17 -36.28
N GLY A 1074 -51.75 -0.43 -37.40
CA GLY A 1074 -51.33 -0.10 -38.77
C GLY A 1074 -50.60 -1.29 -39.42
N GLN A 1075 -51.24 -2.39 -39.87
CA GLN A 1075 -52.31 -2.52 -40.89
C GLN A 1075 -51.75 -2.17 -42.30
N PHE A 1076 -51.85 -2.93 -43.42
CA PHE A 1076 -52.48 -4.19 -43.86
C PHE A 1076 -51.94 -4.50 -45.30
N GLU A 1077 -51.94 -5.78 -45.72
CA GLU A 1077 -52.40 -6.36 -47.04
C GLU A 1077 -52.02 -5.71 -48.42
N ILE A 1078 -51.77 -6.38 -49.56
CA ILE A 1078 -52.20 -7.68 -50.13
C ILE A 1078 -51.46 -7.99 -51.49
N ASN A 1079 -51.50 -9.27 -51.93
CA ASN A 1079 -51.40 -9.87 -53.30
C ASN A 1079 -50.07 -10.36 -53.97
N VAL A 1080 -49.84 -11.70 -53.93
CA VAL A 1080 -49.96 -12.75 -55.03
C VAL A 1080 -49.13 -12.57 -56.36
N PRO A 1081 -48.63 -13.62 -57.09
CA PRO A 1081 -48.27 -15.03 -56.80
C PRO A 1081 -46.89 -15.52 -57.37
N ALA A 1082 -46.61 -16.83 -57.18
CA ALA A 1082 -45.81 -17.76 -58.01
C ALA A 1082 -44.26 -17.67 -57.87
N THR A 1083 -43.46 -18.74 -57.73
CA THR A 1083 -43.63 -20.19 -57.94
C THR A 1083 -42.35 -20.91 -57.47
N THR A 1084 -42.50 -22.19 -57.05
CA THR A 1084 -41.57 -23.34 -57.24
C THR A 1084 -40.20 -23.32 -56.52
N VAL A 1085 -39.60 -24.40 -56.02
CA VAL A 1085 -39.86 -25.85 -55.93
C VAL A 1085 -38.82 -26.41 -54.91
N ALA A 1086 -39.18 -27.52 -54.26
CA ALA A 1086 -38.40 -28.32 -53.31
C ALA A 1086 -37.24 -29.12 -54.01
N PRO A 1087 -36.74 -30.25 -53.49
CA PRO A 1087 -35.97 -30.56 -52.27
C PRO A 1087 -34.68 -31.39 -52.57
N ARG A 1088 -34.06 -31.98 -51.52
CA ARG A 1088 -33.13 -33.17 -51.53
C ARG A 1088 -31.66 -32.87 -51.94
N THR A 1089 -30.60 -33.46 -51.38
CA THR A 1089 -30.38 -34.74 -50.67
C THR A 1089 -28.98 -34.75 -49.99
N PHE A 1090 -28.90 -35.40 -48.81
CA PHE A 1090 -27.89 -36.39 -48.37
C PHE A 1090 -26.67 -36.64 -49.30
N ASP A 1091 -25.42 -36.72 -48.82
CA ASP A 1091 -24.94 -37.83 -47.96
C ASP A 1091 -23.66 -37.52 -47.14
N LYS A 1092 -23.40 -38.42 -46.18
CA LYS A 1092 -22.39 -38.54 -45.10
C LYS A 1092 -20.92 -38.26 -45.54
N THR A 1093 -19.97 -37.87 -44.67
CA THR A 1093 -19.41 -38.65 -43.54
C THR A 1093 -18.39 -37.80 -42.74
N LEU A 1094 -18.29 -38.08 -41.42
CA LEU A 1094 -17.34 -37.70 -40.33
C LEU A 1094 -15.96 -37.09 -40.72
N LEU A 1095 -15.30 -36.19 -39.96
CA LEU A 1095 -14.93 -36.26 -38.52
C LEU A 1095 -14.53 -34.87 -37.95
N PHE A 1096 -14.84 -34.70 -36.66
CA PHE A 1096 -14.23 -33.87 -35.59
C PHE A 1096 -13.25 -32.72 -35.87
N CYS A 1097 -13.60 -31.54 -35.34
CA CYS A 1097 -12.72 -30.75 -34.46
C CYS A 1097 -13.54 -29.88 -33.49
N SER A 1098 -12.91 -29.54 -32.37
CA SER A 1098 -13.42 -29.07 -31.08
C SER A 1098 -14.40 -27.88 -31.08
N GLN A 1099 -15.44 -27.97 -30.24
CA GLN A 1099 -16.32 -26.86 -29.89
C GLN A 1099 -16.12 -26.43 -28.44
N GLN A 1100 -16.00 -25.11 -28.31
CA GLN A 1100 -16.29 -24.29 -27.13
C GLN A 1100 -17.63 -24.67 -26.49
N SER A 1101 -17.72 -24.52 -25.16
CA SER A 1101 -19.00 -24.17 -24.54
C SER A 1101 -18.84 -22.91 -23.69
N LEU A 1102 -19.40 -21.83 -24.23
CA LEU A 1102 -19.84 -20.65 -23.51
C LEU A 1102 -21.05 -21.05 -22.65
N ARG A 1103 -21.04 -20.70 -21.36
CA ARG A 1103 -22.26 -20.48 -20.59
C ARG A 1103 -22.37 -19.00 -20.27
N GLU A 1104 -23.34 -18.38 -20.93
CA GLU A 1104 -23.88 -17.07 -20.63
C GLU A 1104 -24.51 -17.04 -19.23
N TYR A 1105 -24.17 -16.00 -18.46
CA TYR A 1105 -25.07 -15.44 -17.46
C TYR A 1105 -25.60 -14.12 -18.03
N ARG A 1106 -26.93 -14.01 -18.13
CA ARG A 1106 -27.65 -12.79 -18.50
C ARG A 1106 -28.35 -12.21 -17.27
N GLY A 1107 -28.23 -10.89 -17.13
CA GLY A 1107 -28.94 -10.00 -16.21
C GLY A 1107 -27.95 -8.95 -15.72
N HIS A 1108 -28.02 -7.66 -16.01
CA HIS A 1108 -29.09 -6.80 -16.51
C HIS A 1108 -28.45 -5.64 -17.29
N ALA A 1109 -29.07 -5.22 -18.39
CA ALA A 1109 -28.80 -3.95 -19.05
C ALA A 1109 -29.56 -2.81 -18.34
N ASN A 1110 -28.93 -1.64 -18.24
CA ASN A 1110 -29.61 -0.35 -18.37
C ASN A 1110 -28.86 0.44 -19.46
N GLU A 1111 -29.51 0.58 -20.60
CA GLU A 1111 -29.15 1.52 -21.66
C GLU A 1111 -29.62 2.93 -21.27
N HIS A 1112 -28.81 3.94 -21.54
CA HIS A 1112 -29.33 5.17 -22.14
C HIS A 1112 -28.60 5.43 -23.45
N ASN A 1113 -29.38 5.28 -24.53
CA ASN A 1113 -29.07 5.61 -25.91
C ASN A 1113 -28.87 7.11 -26.12
N VAL A 1114 -28.20 7.45 -27.23
CA VAL A 1114 -28.57 8.45 -28.28
C VAL A 1114 -27.28 9.05 -28.88
N TYR A 1115 -26.99 9.16 -30.19
CA TYR A 1115 -27.67 8.89 -31.46
C TYR A 1115 -26.60 8.82 -32.59
N THR A 1116 -26.63 7.74 -33.38
CA THR A 1116 -26.67 7.66 -34.87
C THR A 1116 -25.70 8.40 -35.84
N ASN A 1117 -25.32 7.57 -36.84
CA ASN A 1117 -25.23 7.82 -38.31
C ASN A 1117 -23.91 8.38 -38.90
N HIS A 1118 -23.36 7.93 -40.04
CA HIS A 1118 -23.64 6.85 -41.00
C HIS A 1118 -22.50 6.88 -42.07
N ARG A 1119 -22.17 5.71 -42.66
CA ARG A 1119 -21.82 5.47 -44.10
C ARG A 1119 -20.51 6.06 -44.68
N THR A 1120 -19.78 5.46 -45.63
CA THR A 1120 -19.66 4.14 -46.29
C THR A 1120 -18.46 4.22 -47.25
N ALA A 1121 -17.70 3.12 -47.37
CA ALA A 1121 -17.08 2.54 -48.58
C ALA A 1121 -16.19 3.36 -49.56
N GLY A 1122 -15.05 2.76 -49.96
CA GLY A 1122 -14.61 2.84 -51.37
C GLY A 1122 -13.10 2.78 -51.69
N ASN A 1123 -12.59 1.56 -51.86
CA ASN A 1123 -11.66 1.07 -52.92
C ASN A 1123 -10.18 1.53 -53.10
N ARG A 1124 -9.35 0.48 -53.17
CA ARG A 1124 -8.03 0.19 -53.83
C ARG A 1124 -7.91 0.66 -55.31
N PRO A 1125 -6.80 0.40 -56.09
CA PRO A 1125 -5.54 -0.38 -55.87
C PRO A 1125 -4.23 0.24 -56.42
N SER A 1126 -3.04 -0.35 -56.12
CA SER A 1126 -2.08 -0.94 -57.11
C SER A 1126 -0.63 -1.14 -56.60
N THR A 1127 -0.13 -2.37 -56.78
CA THR A 1127 1.25 -2.96 -56.76
C THR A 1127 2.16 -2.42 -57.90
N PRO A 1128 3.48 -2.77 -58.11
CA PRO A 1128 4.15 -4.09 -57.90
C PRO A 1128 5.71 -4.21 -57.67
N GLY A 1129 6.14 -5.47 -57.42
CA GLY A 1129 7.43 -6.09 -57.84
C GLY A 1129 8.45 -6.40 -56.72
N SER A 1130 9.32 -7.43 -56.72
CA SER A 1130 9.45 -8.80 -57.27
C SER A 1130 10.88 -9.31 -56.92
N LEU A 1131 11.12 -10.64 -56.91
CA LEU A 1131 12.42 -11.39 -56.87
C LEU A 1131 12.98 -11.74 -55.46
N SER A 1132 13.50 -12.94 -55.15
CA SER A 1132 13.82 -14.16 -55.90
C SER A 1132 14.03 -15.38 -54.96
N PHE A 1133 13.88 -16.58 -55.55
CA PHE A 1133 14.06 -17.94 -55.02
C PHE A 1133 15.48 -18.31 -54.55
N GLN A 1134 15.57 -19.24 -53.58
CA GLN A 1134 16.39 -20.46 -53.73
C GLN A 1134 15.88 -21.64 -52.87
N LYS A 1135 15.71 -22.78 -53.53
CA LYS A 1135 15.38 -24.13 -53.01
C LYS A 1135 16.67 -24.83 -52.56
N VAL A 1136 16.61 -25.61 -51.47
CA VAL A 1136 17.28 -26.93 -51.39
C VAL A 1136 16.34 -27.90 -50.66
N PHE A 1137 16.04 -29.02 -51.32
CA PHE A 1137 15.32 -30.19 -50.83
C PHE A 1137 16.29 -31.06 -50.01
N LEU A 1138 15.80 -31.66 -48.92
CA LEU A 1138 16.25 -32.98 -48.48
C LEU A 1138 15.04 -33.75 -47.94
N GLU A 1139 14.82 -34.89 -48.58
CA GLU A 1139 13.74 -35.85 -48.45
C GLU A 1139 14.02 -36.88 -47.35
N MET A 1140 12.93 -37.46 -46.84
CA MET A 1140 12.83 -38.83 -46.27
C MET A 1140 13.46 -39.02 -44.87
N GLU A 1141 12.86 -39.72 -43.91
CA GLU A 1141 11.99 -40.90 -43.97
C GLU A 1141 11.28 -41.09 -42.61
N LEU A 1142 10.00 -41.47 -42.64
CA LEU A 1142 9.31 -42.08 -41.49
C LEU A 1142 9.80 -43.52 -41.32
N PRO A 1143 9.68 -44.10 -40.11
CA PRO A 1143 8.72 -45.19 -40.03
C PRO A 1143 7.85 -45.23 -38.76
N GLU A 1144 6.64 -45.69 -39.01
CA GLU A 1144 5.61 -46.26 -38.14
C GLU A 1144 6.14 -47.06 -36.92
N LYS A 1145 5.54 -46.86 -35.73
CA LYS A 1145 4.59 -47.78 -35.07
C LYS A 1145 4.40 -47.48 -33.57
N TYR A 1146 3.12 -47.41 -33.20
CA TYR A 1146 2.47 -47.41 -31.87
C TYR A 1146 2.44 -46.12 -31.06
#